data_AF-A0A0R3UEZ1-F1
#
_entry.id   AF-A0A0R3UEZ1-F1
#
_cell.length_a   1.000
_cell.length_b   1.000
_cell.length_c   1.000
_cell.angle_alpha   90.00
_cell.angle_beta   90.00
_cell.angle_gamma   90.00
#
_symmetry.space_group_name_H-M   'P 1'
#
loop_
_entity.id
_entity.type
_entity.pdbx_description
1 polymer ?
#
loop_
_entity_poly.entity_id
_entity_poly.type
_entity_poly.pdbx_seq_one_letter_code
_entity_poly.pdbx_strand_id
1 'polypeptide(L)'
;MQIKSSRLIIDKMRDQQTRDWFGNGKLNSGKLELVAGWSSAFELREVISIHIGQGGVQMGNACWELYCLEHGIQPDGHVPSDKVLGQCDDSFSTFFNETGAGKHVPRAVMVDLEPSVVDEIRTGTYRQLFHPNELVTGKEDAANNYARGHYTIGKEMVEAILERLRKLADCCSGLQGFLIFHSFGGGTGSGFTSLLMERISVEYGKKSKLEFAIYPAPQVSTAVVEPYNCILCTHATLEHSDCAFMVDNEAIYDVCRRNLDIERPTYTNLNRLVAQMVSSITASLRFDGALNVDLTEFQTNLVPYPRIHFPLASYAPTVSAEKAYHEQLTVIEITNACFDPANQMVKCDPRHGKYMACCMLYRGDVVPKDVNAAIATIKSKRAIQFVDWCPTGFKVGINYQPPTVVPGGDLAKVQRAVCMMSNTTAIAEAWARLDHKFDLMYAKRAFVHWYVGEGMEEGEFCEAREDTAALERDYEEREIISIHIGQGGVQMGNACWELYCLEHGIQPDGQMPSEMNLGGGDDSFQTFFSETGAGKHVPRAVLVDLEPTVVGKSNWLPFTFCNLDEVRTGTYRQLFHPDQLVTGKEDAANNYARGHYTVGKEMVDIILDRVRKMADCCTGMQGFLVFHSFGGGSGSGFTSLLMERLSVDYGKKSKLEFAIYPAPQIATAVVEPYNAILCTHTTLEHSDCCFMVDNEAIYDICRRNLDIERPTYTNLNRLIAQIVSSITASLRFDGALNVDLTEFQTNLVPYPRIHFPLATYAPTVSAEKAYHEQLSVPELTNACFEPANQLVKCDPRHGKYMACCMLYRGDVIPKDVNASIACIKTKRTIQFVDWCPTGFKVGINYQPPTVVPGGDLAKVQRALCMISNTTAIAEAWARLDHKFDLMYAKRAFIHWYVGEGMEEGEFCEAREDTAALEKDYEEVGQETMEVSQEVQHGIQPDGQMPSDKTIGGGDDSFQTFFSETGAGKHVPRAIFVDLEPTVVDEVRTGTYRQLFHPDELITGKEDAANNYARGHYTVGKEIVDLVLDRARKLADQCTGLQGFFVFHSFGGGTGSGFTSLLMERLSVDYG
;
A
#
# COMPACT_ATOMS: atom_id res chain seq x y z
N MET A 1 -34.24 3.10 31.19
CA MET A 1 -35.52 3.73 30.82
C MET A 1 -35.22 5.12 30.23
N GLN A 2 -34.73 5.17 28.98
CA GLN A 2 -34.60 6.39 28.17
C GLN A 2 -34.09 6.00 26.76
N ILE A 3 -34.95 5.36 25.96
CA ILE A 3 -34.80 5.24 24.49
C ILE A 3 -36.21 5.34 23.91
N LYS A 4 -36.77 6.56 23.86
CA LYS A 4 -38.06 6.86 23.21
C LYS A 4 -38.09 8.32 22.72
N SER A 5 -37.15 8.69 21.84
CA SER A 5 -37.22 10.02 21.18
C SER A 5 -36.88 10.03 19.69
N SER A 6 -36.21 9.01 19.14
CA SER A 6 -35.78 9.05 17.73
C SER A 6 -36.76 8.42 16.72
N ARG A 7 -37.81 7.71 17.18
CA ARG A 7 -38.81 7.06 16.30
C ARG A 7 -40.05 7.93 15.97
N LEU A 8 -40.28 9.03 16.68
CA LEU A 8 -41.52 9.81 16.54
C LEU A 8 -41.45 10.93 15.48
N ILE A 9 -40.26 11.25 14.98
CA ILE A 9 -40.07 12.35 14.00
C ILE A 9 -40.17 11.84 12.56
N ILE A 10 -39.77 10.59 12.31
CA ILE A 10 -39.82 9.99 10.96
C ILE A 10 -41.25 9.59 10.57
N ASP A 11 -42.06 9.07 11.50
CA ASP A 11 -43.45 8.71 11.21
C ASP A 11 -44.38 9.93 11.03
N LYS A 12 -44.06 11.10 11.62
CA LYS A 12 -44.85 12.32 11.44
C LYS A 12 -44.63 13.01 10.09
N MET A 13 -43.46 12.84 9.47
CA MET A 13 -43.22 13.38 8.12
C MET A 13 -43.89 12.55 7.02
N ARG A 14 -44.20 11.27 7.29
CA ARG A 14 -44.78 10.36 6.29
C ARG A 14 -46.29 10.52 6.08
N ASP A 15 -47.01 11.03 7.09
CA ASP A 15 -48.48 11.17 7.05
C ASP A 15 -48.97 12.56 6.59
N GLN A 16 -48.10 13.58 6.59
CA GLN A 16 -48.51 14.96 6.33
C GLN A 16 -48.42 15.36 4.85
N GLN A 17 -47.55 14.72 4.07
CA GLN A 17 -47.41 14.97 2.62
C GLN A 17 -48.44 14.21 1.75
N THR A 18 -49.05 13.15 2.28
CA THR A 18 -49.97 12.26 1.53
C THR A 18 -51.42 12.74 1.52
N ARG A 19 -51.81 13.67 2.41
CA ARG A 19 -53.19 14.18 2.49
C ARG A 19 -53.47 15.39 1.60
N ASP A 20 -52.45 16.16 1.21
CA ASP A 20 -52.64 17.37 0.40
C ASP A 20 -52.76 17.10 -1.12
N TRP A 21 -52.55 15.86 -1.57
CA TRP A 21 -52.62 15.48 -2.99
C TRP A 21 -53.97 14.89 -3.45
N PHE A 22 -54.86 14.47 -2.55
CA PHE A 22 -56.15 13.88 -2.91
C PHE A 22 -57.33 14.82 -2.65
N GLY A 23 -57.35 15.95 -3.34
CA GLY A 23 -58.45 16.90 -3.33
C GLY A 23 -58.70 17.55 -4.69
N ASN A 24 -59.68 17.00 -5.41
CA ASN A 24 -60.39 17.56 -6.57
C ASN A 24 -59.70 17.57 -7.96
N GLY A 25 -60.08 16.58 -8.77
CA GLY A 25 -60.81 16.88 -10.02
C GLY A 25 -60.03 16.97 -11.34
N LYS A 26 -60.06 15.85 -12.09
CA LYS A 26 -59.81 15.68 -13.54
C LYS A 26 -58.37 15.89 -14.05
N LEU A 27 -57.66 14.77 -14.22
CA LEU A 27 -56.45 14.68 -15.04
C LEU A 27 -56.74 14.05 -16.40
N ASN A 28 -56.33 14.76 -17.45
CA ASN A 28 -56.22 14.28 -18.82
C ASN A 28 -55.16 13.18 -18.95
N SER A 29 -55.39 12.26 -19.87
CA SER A 29 -54.65 11.03 -20.17
C SER A 29 -53.27 11.24 -20.81
N GLY A 30 -52.37 12.00 -20.18
CA GLY A 30 -51.02 12.23 -20.71
C GLY A 30 -49.91 12.36 -19.66
N LYS A 31 -50.15 11.97 -18.40
CA LYS A 31 -49.20 12.18 -17.29
C LYS A 31 -49.03 10.97 -16.37
N LEU A 32 -49.28 9.76 -16.87
CA LEU A 32 -49.12 8.51 -16.12
C LEU A 32 -47.76 7.82 -16.35
N GLU A 33 -46.89 8.36 -17.21
CA GLU A 33 -45.54 7.79 -17.46
C GLU A 33 -44.43 8.33 -16.54
N LEU A 34 -44.70 9.31 -15.67
CA LEU A 34 -43.65 10.04 -14.95
C LEU A 34 -43.58 9.80 -13.43
N VAL A 35 -44.42 8.91 -12.88
CA VAL A 35 -44.49 8.67 -11.41
C VAL A 35 -44.14 7.22 -11.02
N ALA A 36 -43.79 6.36 -11.99
CA ALA A 36 -43.28 5.00 -11.72
C ALA A 36 -41.73 4.94 -11.56
N GLY A 37 -41.03 6.07 -11.61
CA GLY A 37 -39.56 6.12 -11.70
C GLY A 37 -38.79 6.35 -10.40
N TRP A 38 -39.40 6.19 -9.22
CA TRP A 38 -38.74 6.42 -7.92
C TRP A 38 -38.85 5.19 -6.99
N SER A 39 -38.70 4.00 -7.57
CA SER A 39 -38.18 2.84 -6.84
C SER A 39 -36.65 2.91 -6.95
N SER A 40 -35.93 2.70 -5.85
CA SER A 40 -34.47 2.75 -5.78
C SER A 40 -33.79 2.09 -6.98
N ALA A 41 -33.22 2.88 -7.89
CA ALA A 41 -32.26 2.40 -8.86
C ALA A 41 -30.97 2.04 -8.10
N PHE A 42 -30.89 0.79 -7.63
CA PHE A 42 -29.59 0.15 -7.50
C PHE A 42 -29.04 0.10 -8.94
N GLU A 43 -27.99 0.85 -9.24
CA GLU A 43 -27.28 0.68 -10.51
C GLU A 43 -26.87 -0.79 -10.58
N LEU A 44 -27.40 -1.53 -11.56
CA LEU A 44 -26.98 -2.89 -11.86
C LEU A 44 -25.51 -2.83 -12.25
N ARG A 45 -24.69 -3.64 -11.60
CA ARG A 45 -23.25 -3.63 -11.84
C ARG A 45 -22.81 -4.98 -12.40
N GLU A 46 -22.49 -5.01 -13.68
CA GLU A 46 -22.26 -6.27 -14.40
C GLU A 46 -20.82 -6.79 -14.25
N VAL A 47 -20.66 -8.09 -14.47
CA VAL A 47 -19.35 -8.78 -14.41
C VAL A 47 -19.16 -9.59 -15.69
N ILE A 48 -17.96 -9.54 -16.26
CA ILE A 48 -17.58 -10.32 -17.44
C ILE A 48 -16.70 -11.50 -17.02
N SER A 49 -17.07 -12.71 -17.43
CA SER A 49 -16.24 -13.90 -17.20
C SER A 49 -15.39 -14.22 -18.43
N ILE A 50 -14.09 -14.44 -18.23
CA ILE A 50 -13.13 -14.79 -19.28
C ILE A 50 -12.55 -16.15 -18.95
N HIS A 51 -12.68 -17.10 -19.87
CA HIS A 51 -12.22 -18.47 -19.69
C HIS A 51 -11.13 -18.77 -20.71
N ILE A 52 -9.94 -19.15 -20.24
CA ILE A 52 -8.73 -19.21 -21.05
C ILE A 52 -8.10 -20.60 -20.99
N GLY A 53 -7.87 -21.17 -22.17
CA GLY A 53 -7.27 -22.49 -22.38
C GLY A 53 -8.18 -23.64 -21.92
N GLN A 54 -7.74 -24.88 -22.18
CA GLN A 54 -8.51 -26.09 -21.87
C GLN A 54 -9.07 -26.11 -20.43
N GLY A 55 -8.21 -25.87 -19.43
CA GLY A 55 -8.62 -25.90 -18.02
C GLY A 55 -9.67 -24.85 -17.68
N GLY A 56 -9.47 -23.61 -18.13
CA GLY A 56 -10.40 -22.50 -17.90
C GLY A 56 -11.74 -22.70 -18.61
N VAL A 57 -11.72 -23.16 -19.87
CA VAL A 57 -12.92 -23.36 -20.71
C VAL A 57 -13.77 -24.53 -20.19
N GLN A 58 -13.16 -25.66 -19.82
CA GLN A 58 -13.90 -26.80 -19.28
C GLN A 58 -14.51 -26.51 -17.90
N MET A 59 -13.77 -25.80 -17.04
CA MET A 59 -14.29 -25.32 -15.76
C MET A 59 -15.44 -24.32 -15.98
N GLY A 60 -15.27 -23.38 -16.91
CA GLY A 60 -16.30 -22.42 -17.29
C GLY A 60 -17.60 -23.07 -17.75
N ASN A 61 -17.51 -24.09 -18.61
CA ASN A 61 -18.68 -24.82 -19.09
C ASN A 61 -19.48 -25.46 -17.93
N ALA A 62 -18.79 -26.06 -16.95
CA ALA A 62 -19.43 -26.63 -15.76
C ALA A 62 -20.05 -25.55 -14.85
N CYS A 63 -19.39 -24.39 -14.70
CA CYS A 63 -19.92 -23.26 -13.94
C CYS A 63 -21.21 -22.71 -14.56
N TRP A 64 -21.23 -22.48 -15.88
CA TRP A 64 -22.40 -21.94 -16.58
C TRP A 64 -23.57 -22.93 -16.63
N GLU A 65 -23.30 -24.24 -16.74
CA GLU A 65 -24.32 -25.28 -16.56
C GLU A 65 -25.01 -25.13 -15.19
N LEU A 66 -24.22 -25.00 -14.13
CA LEU A 66 -24.74 -24.83 -12.77
C LEU A 66 -25.49 -23.50 -12.59
N TYR A 67 -24.99 -22.39 -13.14
CA TYR A 67 -25.68 -21.09 -13.09
C TYR A 67 -27.04 -21.13 -13.78
N CYS A 68 -27.13 -21.75 -14.96
CA CYS A 68 -28.41 -21.92 -15.64
C CYS A 68 -29.40 -22.72 -14.79
N LEU A 69 -28.96 -23.78 -14.14
CA LEU A 69 -29.81 -24.58 -13.26
C LEU A 69 -30.27 -23.81 -12.01
N GLU A 70 -29.40 -23.01 -11.41
CA GLU A 70 -29.71 -22.19 -10.23
C GLU A 70 -30.74 -21.09 -10.53
N HIS A 71 -30.64 -20.45 -11.70
CA HIS A 71 -31.57 -19.41 -12.16
C HIS A 71 -32.79 -19.97 -12.90
N GLY A 72 -32.81 -21.27 -13.22
CA GLY A 72 -33.90 -21.90 -13.96
C GLY A 72 -33.96 -21.52 -15.44
N ILE A 73 -32.81 -21.18 -16.03
CA ILE A 73 -32.64 -20.90 -17.46
C ILE A 73 -32.43 -22.23 -18.18
N GLN A 74 -33.19 -22.47 -19.24
CA GLN A 74 -33.04 -23.66 -20.08
C GLN A 74 -31.77 -23.58 -20.95
N PRO A 75 -31.27 -24.71 -21.48
CA PRO A 75 -30.07 -24.71 -22.34
C PRO A 75 -30.16 -23.86 -23.62
N ASP A 76 -31.36 -23.49 -24.03
CA ASP A 76 -31.64 -22.58 -25.16
C ASP A 76 -31.57 -21.09 -24.78
N GLY A 77 -31.44 -20.79 -23.47
CA GLY A 77 -31.38 -19.44 -22.90
C GLY A 77 -32.75 -18.85 -22.53
N HIS A 78 -33.84 -19.61 -22.63
CA HIS A 78 -35.18 -19.13 -22.24
C HIS A 78 -35.53 -19.52 -20.80
N VAL A 79 -36.27 -18.64 -20.12
CA VAL A 79 -36.89 -18.92 -18.82
C VAL A 79 -38.31 -19.45 -19.04
N PRO A 80 -38.72 -20.58 -18.43
CA PRO A 80 -40.07 -21.13 -18.60
C PRO A 80 -41.17 -20.15 -18.13
N SER A 81 -42.24 -20.02 -18.93
CA SER A 81 -43.35 -19.07 -18.74
C SER A 81 -44.13 -19.19 -17.41
N ASP A 82 -44.02 -20.30 -16.68
CA ASP A 82 -44.73 -20.53 -15.40
C ASP A 82 -44.13 -19.79 -14.19
N LYS A 83 -42.92 -19.21 -14.30
CA LYS A 83 -42.28 -18.43 -13.22
C LYS A 83 -42.45 -16.91 -13.32
N VAL A 84 -43.06 -16.40 -14.39
CA VAL A 84 -43.15 -14.96 -14.69
C VAL A 84 -44.10 -14.19 -13.75
N LEU A 85 -44.93 -14.89 -12.95
CA LEU A 85 -46.02 -14.28 -12.18
C LEU A 85 -45.77 -14.06 -10.68
N GLY A 86 -44.53 -14.24 -10.17
CA GLY A 86 -44.33 -14.21 -8.71
C GLY A 86 -43.05 -13.60 -8.15
N GLN A 87 -41.90 -13.65 -8.83
CA GLN A 87 -40.60 -13.20 -8.29
C GLN A 87 -39.61 -13.05 -9.46
N CYS A 88 -39.58 -11.90 -10.12
CA CYS A 88 -38.42 -11.52 -10.94
C CYS A 88 -37.56 -10.61 -10.05
N ASP A 89 -36.55 -11.19 -9.39
CA ASP A 89 -35.45 -10.40 -8.88
C ASP A 89 -34.54 -10.08 -10.07
N ASP A 90 -34.36 -8.80 -10.39
CA ASP A 90 -33.51 -8.31 -11.49
C ASP A 90 -32.00 -8.61 -11.28
N SER A 91 -31.63 -9.35 -10.22
CA SER A 91 -30.26 -9.56 -9.73
C SER A 91 -29.38 -10.47 -10.61
N PHE A 92 -29.96 -11.32 -11.47
CA PHE A 92 -29.18 -12.18 -12.37
C PHE A 92 -28.77 -11.51 -13.70
N SER A 93 -29.26 -10.29 -13.97
CA SER A 93 -28.83 -9.47 -15.12
C SER A 93 -27.35 -9.03 -15.04
N THR A 94 -26.74 -9.18 -13.86
CA THR A 94 -25.31 -8.97 -13.61
C THR A 94 -24.43 -9.90 -14.44
N PHE A 95 -24.85 -11.16 -14.65
CA PHE A 95 -24.11 -12.19 -15.39
C PHE A 95 -24.71 -12.52 -16.76
N PHE A 96 -26.00 -12.22 -16.98
CA PHE A 96 -26.70 -12.49 -18.23
C PHE A 96 -27.15 -11.21 -18.93
N ASN A 97 -26.96 -11.16 -20.24
CA ASN A 97 -27.54 -10.13 -21.11
C ASN A 97 -28.86 -10.64 -21.69
N GLU A 98 -29.93 -9.85 -21.60
CA GLU A 98 -31.22 -10.20 -22.18
C GLU A 98 -31.34 -9.65 -23.60
N THR A 99 -31.59 -10.54 -24.55
CA THR A 99 -31.90 -10.16 -25.93
C THR A 99 -33.39 -9.84 -26.06
N GLY A 100 -33.76 -9.00 -27.04
CA GLY A 100 -35.17 -8.65 -27.28
C GLY A 100 -36.11 -9.81 -27.63
N ALA A 101 -35.58 -11.03 -27.80
CA ALA A 101 -36.35 -12.26 -27.98
C ALA A 101 -36.64 -12.99 -26.64
N GLY A 102 -36.30 -12.40 -25.48
CA GLY A 102 -36.44 -13.04 -24.17
C GLY A 102 -35.46 -14.19 -23.95
N LYS A 103 -34.31 -14.16 -24.64
CA LYS A 103 -33.22 -15.11 -24.47
C LYS A 103 -32.11 -14.45 -23.65
N HIS A 104 -31.68 -15.13 -22.60
CA HIS A 104 -30.59 -14.72 -21.72
C HIS A 104 -29.26 -15.33 -22.19
N VAL A 105 -28.29 -14.47 -22.49
CA VAL A 105 -26.97 -14.83 -23.00
C VAL A 105 -25.93 -14.52 -21.93
N PRO A 106 -25.06 -15.46 -21.53
CA PRO A 106 -23.96 -15.21 -20.60
C PRO A 106 -23.03 -14.08 -21.05
N ARG A 107 -22.61 -13.23 -20.12
CA ARG A 107 -21.50 -12.27 -20.29
C ARG A 107 -20.16 -12.99 -20.14
N ALA A 108 -19.88 -13.92 -21.05
CA ALA A 108 -18.72 -14.78 -20.98
C ALA A 108 -17.97 -14.86 -22.32
N VAL A 109 -16.64 -14.83 -22.26
CA VAL A 109 -15.75 -15.10 -23.40
C VAL A 109 -14.99 -16.38 -23.13
N MET A 110 -15.04 -17.32 -24.08
CA MET A 110 -14.29 -18.58 -24.04
C MET A 110 -13.18 -18.49 -25.08
N VAL A 111 -11.94 -18.64 -24.64
CA VAL A 111 -10.76 -18.48 -25.47
C VAL A 111 -9.89 -19.72 -25.36
N ASP A 112 -9.51 -20.25 -26.51
CA ASP A 112 -8.43 -21.23 -26.61
C ASP A 112 -7.61 -21.00 -27.89
N LEU A 113 -6.32 -21.33 -27.86
CA LEU A 113 -5.45 -21.24 -29.04
C LEU A 113 -5.65 -22.44 -29.98
N GLU A 114 -6.27 -23.51 -29.49
CA GLU A 114 -6.72 -24.67 -30.26
C GLU A 114 -8.26 -24.79 -30.24
N PRO A 115 -8.91 -25.23 -31.34
CA PRO A 115 -10.38 -25.30 -31.39
C PRO A 115 -11.00 -26.46 -30.60
N SER A 116 -10.26 -27.52 -30.27
CA SER A 116 -10.80 -28.80 -29.78
C SER A 116 -11.80 -28.65 -28.62
N VAL A 117 -11.42 -27.91 -27.57
CA VAL A 117 -12.25 -27.77 -26.35
C VAL A 117 -13.44 -26.83 -26.56
N VAL A 118 -13.25 -25.77 -27.33
CA VAL A 118 -14.33 -24.80 -27.63
C VAL A 118 -15.34 -25.41 -28.60
N ASP A 119 -14.91 -26.28 -29.52
CA ASP A 119 -15.79 -27.01 -30.43
C ASP A 119 -16.69 -28.02 -29.69
N GLU A 120 -16.24 -28.57 -28.55
CA GLU A 120 -17.11 -29.34 -27.65
C GLU A 120 -18.26 -28.48 -27.11
N ILE A 121 -18.02 -27.21 -26.77
CA ILE A 121 -19.09 -26.28 -26.34
C ILE A 121 -20.02 -25.95 -27.52
N ARG A 122 -19.47 -25.74 -28.73
CA ARG A 122 -20.28 -25.47 -29.94
C ARG A 122 -21.19 -26.64 -30.34
N THR A 123 -20.84 -27.86 -29.96
CA THR A 123 -21.62 -29.07 -30.26
C THR A 123 -22.38 -29.63 -29.05
N GLY A 124 -22.07 -29.15 -27.85
CA GLY A 124 -22.64 -29.63 -26.59
C GLY A 124 -24.07 -29.18 -26.30
N THR A 125 -24.56 -29.54 -25.11
CA THR A 125 -25.93 -29.28 -24.65
C THR A 125 -26.28 -27.79 -24.64
N TYR A 126 -25.32 -26.94 -24.24
CA TYR A 126 -25.48 -25.49 -24.11
C TYR A 126 -24.99 -24.70 -25.33
N ARG A 127 -24.88 -25.34 -26.51
CA ARG A 127 -24.42 -24.68 -27.75
C ARG A 127 -25.21 -23.44 -28.16
N GLN A 128 -26.48 -23.36 -27.75
CA GLN A 128 -27.36 -22.22 -28.06
C GLN A 128 -27.27 -21.12 -27.01
N LEU A 129 -26.67 -21.35 -25.85
CA LEU A 129 -26.63 -20.38 -24.75
C LEU A 129 -25.65 -19.24 -25.07
N PHE A 130 -24.43 -19.58 -25.46
CA PHE A 130 -23.37 -18.61 -25.74
C PHE A 130 -23.55 -17.92 -27.08
N HIS A 131 -23.11 -16.67 -27.16
CA HIS A 131 -23.06 -15.97 -28.44
C HIS A 131 -21.85 -16.47 -29.26
N PRO A 132 -22.02 -16.86 -30.54
CA PRO A 132 -20.95 -17.50 -31.32
C PRO A 132 -19.68 -16.66 -31.45
N ASN A 133 -19.79 -15.33 -31.40
CA ASN A 133 -18.62 -14.45 -31.49
C ASN A 133 -17.76 -14.48 -30.23
N GLU A 134 -18.30 -14.91 -29.08
CA GLU A 134 -17.58 -14.98 -27.80
C GLU A 134 -16.83 -16.31 -27.62
N LEU A 135 -17.02 -17.26 -28.54
CA LEU A 135 -16.28 -18.52 -28.59
C LEU A 135 -15.10 -18.38 -29.55
N VAL A 136 -13.96 -17.94 -29.03
CA VAL A 136 -12.76 -17.61 -29.80
C VAL A 136 -11.78 -18.78 -29.81
N THR A 137 -11.35 -19.18 -31.00
CA THR A 137 -10.43 -20.31 -31.21
C THR A 137 -9.30 -19.89 -32.13
N GLY A 138 -8.07 -20.16 -31.72
CA GLY A 138 -6.89 -20.12 -32.61
C GLY A 138 -6.82 -21.33 -33.53
N LYS A 139 -5.67 -21.46 -34.21
CA LYS A 139 -5.38 -22.61 -35.10
C LYS A 139 -4.27 -23.51 -34.58
N GLU A 140 -3.45 -23.01 -33.66
CA GLU A 140 -2.21 -23.64 -33.21
C GLU A 140 -2.09 -23.46 -31.71
N ASP A 141 -1.78 -24.55 -31.00
CA ASP A 141 -1.65 -24.54 -29.54
C ASP A 141 -0.31 -23.93 -29.06
N ALA A 142 -0.30 -23.51 -27.79
CA ALA A 142 0.91 -23.11 -27.07
C ALA A 142 1.80 -24.31 -26.65
N ALA A 143 1.36 -25.56 -26.85
CA ALA A 143 2.15 -26.78 -26.63
C ALA A 143 2.77 -26.87 -25.22
N ASN A 144 2.00 -26.45 -24.20
CA ASN A 144 2.46 -26.33 -22.81
C ASN A 144 3.66 -25.40 -22.58
N ASN A 145 3.90 -24.44 -23.47
CA ASN A 145 4.99 -23.47 -23.33
C ASN A 145 4.42 -22.05 -23.09
N TYR A 146 4.73 -21.47 -21.93
CA TYR A 146 4.38 -20.09 -21.58
C TYR A 146 4.78 -19.09 -22.66
N ALA A 147 6.01 -19.18 -23.18
CA ALA A 147 6.54 -18.21 -24.13
C ALA A 147 5.73 -18.18 -25.44
N ARG A 148 5.21 -19.33 -25.90
CA ARG A 148 4.31 -19.37 -27.06
C ARG A 148 2.99 -18.68 -26.79
N GLY A 149 2.42 -18.92 -25.62
CA GLY A 149 1.18 -18.31 -25.18
C GLY A 149 1.31 -16.80 -24.98
N HIS A 150 2.48 -16.31 -24.60
CA HIS A 150 2.70 -14.89 -24.29
C HIS A 150 3.28 -14.09 -25.47
N TYR A 151 4.37 -14.55 -26.10
CA TYR A 151 5.15 -13.75 -27.04
C TYR A 151 4.79 -13.98 -28.52
N THR A 152 4.58 -15.24 -28.93
CA THR A 152 4.39 -15.59 -30.35
C THR A 152 2.90 -15.72 -30.70
N ILE A 153 2.30 -16.88 -30.43
CA ILE A 153 0.93 -17.21 -30.87
C ILE A 153 -0.11 -16.33 -30.16
N GLY A 154 0.07 -16.07 -28.85
CA GLY A 154 -0.87 -15.26 -28.09
C GLY A 154 -1.01 -13.83 -28.61
N LYS A 155 0.09 -13.24 -29.06
CA LYS A 155 0.12 -11.87 -29.60
C LYS A 155 -0.72 -11.71 -30.86
N GLU A 156 -0.85 -12.76 -31.67
CA GLU A 156 -1.71 -12.73 -32.87
C GLU A 156 -3.20 -12.70 -32.51
N MET A 157 -3.58 -13.30 -31.38
CA MET A 157 -4.98 -13.47 -30.97
C MET A 157 -5.47 -12.40 -30.00
N VAL A 158 -4.58 -11.75 -29.24
CA VAL A 158 -4.95 -10.83 -28.15
C VAL A 158 -5.80 -9.66 -28.63
N GLU A 159 -5.48 -9.03 -29.77
CA GLU A 159 -6.24 -7.89 -30.29
C GLU A 159 -7.67 -8.27 -30.64
N ALA A 160 -7.87 -9.45 -31.23
CA ALA A 160 -9.18 -9.95 -31.60
C ALA A 160 -10.05 -10.27 -30.36
N ILE A 161 -9.44 -10.61 -29.23
CA ILE A 161 -10.14 -10.91 -27.98
C ILE A 161 -10.46 -9.61 -27.22
N LEU A 162 -9.53 -8.67 -27.16
CA LEU A 162 -9.77 -7.35 -26.56
C LEU A 162 -10.92 -6.61 -27.25
N GLU A 163 -11.01 -6.68 -28.58
CA GLU A 163 -12.12 -6.08 -29.32
C GLU A 163 -13.49 -6.71 -28.97
N ARG A 164 -13.52 -8.01 -28.63
CA ARG A 164 -14.75 -8.68 -28.16
C ARG A 164 -15.09 -8.30 -26.73
N LEU A 165 -14.07 -8.26 -25.85
CA LEU A 165 -14.23 -7.79 -24.47
C LEU A 165 -14.74 -6.35 -24.43
N ARG A 166 -14.24 -5.48 -25.32
CA ARG A 166 -14.72 -4.11 -25.47
C ARG A 166 -16.21 -4.06 -25.84
N LYS A 167 -16.65 -4.87 -26.81
CA LYS A 167 -18.06 -4.96 -27.18
C LYS A 167 -18.95 -5.43 -26.03
N LEU A 168 -18.49 -6.40 -25.23
CA LEU A 168 -19.23 -6.83 -24.04
C LEU A 168 -19.24 -5.76 -22.95
N ALA A 169 -18.13 -5.04 -22.76
CA ALA A 169 -18.03 -3.93 -21.83
C ALA A 169 -18.94 -2.75 -22.23
N ASP A 170 -19.01 -2.42 -23.51
CA ASP A 170 -19.92 -1.39 -24.06
C ASP A 170 -21.41 -1.77 -23.86
N CYS A 171 -21.70 -3.06 -23.77
CA CYS A 171 -23.05 -3.58 -23.46
C CYS A 171 -23.34 -3.61 -21.94
N CYS A 172 -22.43 -3.15 -21.09
CA CYS A 172 -22.63 -3.06 -19.65
C CYS A 172 -22.95 -1.62 -19.26
N SER A 173 -23.94 -1.44 -18.39
CA SER A 173 -24.31 -0.13 -17.84
C SER A 173 -23.33 0.35 -16.76
N GLY A 174 -22.70 -0.59 -16.04
CA GLY A 174 -21.73 -0.32 -14.97
C GLY A 174 -20.84 -1.52 -14.67
N LEU A 175 -19.89 -1.83 -15.57
CA LEU A 175 -18.94 -2.94 -15.39
C LEU A 175 -18.17 -2.82 -14.04
N GLN A 176 -18.28 -3.83 -13.17
CA GLN A 176 -17.50 -3.92 -11.94
C GLN A 176 -16.07 -4.39 -12.20
N GLY A 177 -15.94 -5.45 -13.01
CA GLY A 177 -14.69 -6.19 -13.13
C GLY A 177 -14.78 -7.45 -13.97
N PHE A 178 -13.69 -8.20 -13.96
CA PHE A 178 -13.49 -9.42 -14.73
C PHE A 178 -13.26 -10.62 -13.81
N LEU A 179 -13.87 -11.75 -14.13
CA LEU A 179 -13.60 -13.06 -13.52
C LEU A 179 -12.81 -13.89 -14.52
N ILE A 180 -11.56 -14.22 -14.21
CA ILE A 180 -10.62 -14.86 -15.14
C ILE A 180 -10.39 -16.30 -14.68
N PHE A 181 -10.69 -17.24 -15.56
CA PHE A 181 -10.59 -18.67 -15.30
C PHE A 181 -9.50 -19.25 -16.18
N HIS A 182 -8.43 -19.78 -15.57
CA HIS A 182 -7.29 -20.31 -16.31
C HIS A 182 -6.55 -21.40 -15.52
N SER A 183 -5.54 -22.00 -16.14
CA SER A 183 -4.64 -22.96 -15.50
C SER A 183 -3.22 -22.43 -15.44
N PHE A 184 -2.53 -22.59 -14.33
CA PHE A 184 -1.10 -22.22 -14.24
C PHE A 184 -0.19 -23.14 -15.06
N GLY A 185 -0.56 -24.42 -15.21
CA GLY A 185 0.29 -25.41 -15.88
C GLY A 185 0.28 -25.36 -17.41
N GLY A 186 -0.83 -24.96 -18.04
CA GLY A 186 -0.98 -24.96 -19.50
C GLY A 186 -0.31 -23.76 -20.17
N GLY A 187 0.23 -23.92 -21.39
CA GLY A 187 0.92 -22.83 -22.10
C GLY A 187 -0.02 -21.66 -22.45
N THR A 188 -1.24 -21.96 -22.89
CA THR A 188 -2.30 -20.96 -23.13
C THR A 188 -2.80 -20.38 -21.81
N GLY A 189 -3.11 -21.25 -20.84
CA GLY A 189 -3.65 -20.82 -19.54
C GLY A 189 -2.68 -19.95 -18.72
N SER A 190 -1.38 -20.11 -18.90
CA SER A 190 -0.34 -19.29 -18.27
C SER A 190 0.00 -18.09 -19.14
N GLY A 191 0.67 -18.31 -20.28
CA GLY A 191 1.23 -17.27 -21.14
C GLY A 191 0.21 -16.30 -21.71
N PHE A 192 -0.88 -16.82 -22.28
CA PHE A 192 -1.90 -15.96 -22.89
C PHE A 192 -2.70 -15.18 -21.83
N THR A 193 -2.92 -15.78 -20.66
CA THR A 193 -3.57 -15.09 -19.53
C THR A 193 -2.72 -13.91 -19.03
N SER A 194 -1.42 -14.11 -18.84
CA SER A 194 -0.50 -13.04 -18.43
C SER A 194 -0.53 -11.88 -19.43
N LEU A 195 -0.42 -12.17 -20.72
CA LEU A 195 -0.52 -11.15 -21.78
C LEU A 195 -1.87 -10.42 -21.76
N LEU A 196 -2.97 -11.15 -21.59
CA LEU A 196 -4.31 -10.55 -21.57
C LEU A 196 -4.51 -9.67 -20.32
N MET A 197 -4.00 -10.09 -19.17
CA MET A 197 -4.08 -9.36 -17.90
C MET A 197 -3.35 -8.02 -17.95
N GLU A 198 -2.15 -7.99 -18.54
CA GLU A 198 -1.41 -6.74 -18.79
C GLU A 198 -2.25 -5.77 -19.64
N ARG A 199 -2.84 -6.26 -20.74
CA ARG A 199 -3.65 -5.44 -21.64
C ARG A 199 -4.95 -4.94 -21.01
N ILE A 200 -5.64 -5.80 -20.26
CA ILE A 200 -6.84 -5.42 -19.51
C ILE A 200 -6.49 -4.37 -18.45
N SER A 201 -5.34 -4.49 -17.79
CA SER A 201 -4.91 -3.51 -16.78
C SER A 201 -4.62 -2.13 -17.40
N VAL A 202 -4.08 -2.10 -18.62
CA VAL A 202 -3.89 -0.84 -19.37
C VAL A 202 -5.22 -0.20 -19.79
N GLU A 203 -6.17 -0.98 -20.33
CA GLU A 203 -7.46 -0.44 -20.81
C GLU A 203 -8.47 -0.17 -19.68
N TYR A 204 -8.49 -1.01 -18.65
CA TYR A 204 -9.49 -1.06 -17.58
C TYR A 204 -8.86 -0.98 -16.17
N GLY A 205 -7.85 -0.12 -15.98
CA GLY A 205 -7.06 -0.07 -14.74
C GLY A 205 -7.84 0.12 -13.43
N LYS A 206 -9.04 0.74 -13.46
CA LYS A 206 -9.89 0.92 -12.27
C LYS A 206 -10.80 -0.28 -11.94
N LYS A 207 -10.84 -1.31 -12.78
CA LYS A 207 -11.78 -2.43 -12.66
C LYS A 207 -11.12 -3.61 -11.94
N SER A 208 -11.88 -4.26 -11.06
CA SER A 208 -11.37 -5.39 -10.29
C SER A 208 -11.19 -6.64 -11.16
N LYS A 209 -10.12 -7.40 -10.96
CA LYS A 209 -9.78 -8.62 -11.69
C LYS A 209 -9.59 -9.75 -10.68
N LEU A 210 -10.49 -10.73 -10.72
CA LEU A 210 -10.45 -11.88 -9.84
C LEU A 210 -10.11 -13.13 -10.64
N GLU A 211 -9.15 -13.91 -10.17
CA GLU A 211 -8.67 -15.10 -10.84
C GLU A 211 -9.17 -16.39 -10.15
N PHE A 212 -9.51 -17.38 -10.95
CA PHE A 212 -9.68 -18.77 -10.55
C PHE A 212 -8.64 -19.59 -11.30
N ALA A 213 -7.54 -19.88 -10.60
CA ALA A 213 -6.36 -20.47 -11.17
C ALA A 213 -6.21 -21.93 -10.74
N ILE A 214 -6.16 -22.84 -11.71
CA ILE A 214 -5.93 -24.26 -11.45
C ILE A 214 -4.44 -24.48 -11.19
N TYR A 215 -4.13 -24.90 -9.97
CA TYR A 215 -2.79 -25.23 -9.52
C TYR A 215 -2.39 -26.65 -9.99
N PRO A 216 -1.17 -26.81 -10.52
CA PRO A 216 -0.74 -28.03 -11.19
C PRO A 216 -0.50 -29.20 -10.23
N ALA A 217 -0.98 -30.39 -10.61
CA ALA A 217 -0.80 -31.63 -9.85
C ALA A 217 -0.23 -32.77 -10.72
N PRO A 218 0.89 -33.39 -10.32
CA PRO A 218 1.58 -34.39 -11.14
C PRO A 218 0.82 -35.72 -11.28
N GLN A 219 -0.14 -36.03 -10.40
CA GLN A 219 -0.92 -37.28 -10.55
C GLN A 219 -1.96 -37.20 -11.69
N VAL A 220 -2.41 -36.00 -12.03
CA VAL A 220 -3.52 -35.77 -12.97
C VAL A 220 -3.02 -35.19 -14.29
N SER A 221 -1.91 -34.45 -14.26
CA SER A 221 -1.39 -33.75 -15.42
C SER A 221 -0.26 -34.49 -16.13
N THR A 222 -0.16 -34.27 -17.44
CA THR A 222 0.84 -34.89 -18.33
C THR A 222 2.00 -33.96 -18.69
N ALA A 223 1.96 -32.68 -18.26
CA ALA A 223 2.98 -31.71 -18.65
C ALA A 223 4.11 -31.62 -17.62
N VAL A 224 5.34 -31.87 -18.08
CA VAL A 224 6.52 -31.87 -17.21
C VAL A 224 6.98 -30.45 -16.85
N VAL A 225 6.70 -29.48 -17.71
CA VAL A 225 7.18 -28.08 -17.61
C VAL A 225 6.22 -27.16 -16.86
N GLU A 226 5.17 -27.70 -16.24
CA GLU A 226 4.17 -26.91 -15.50
C GLU A 226 4.76 -26.01 -14.40
N PRO A 227 5.79 -26.41 -13.62
CA PRO A 227 6.38 -25.51 -12.62
C PRO A 227 6.97 -24.24 -13.25
N TYR A 228 7.55 -24.30 -14.45
CA TYR A 228 8.03 -23.11 -15.16
C TYR A 228 6.88 -22.21 -15.56
N ASN A 229 5.85 -22.77 -16.19
CA ASN A 229 4.67 -22.00 -16.61
C ASN A 229 3.98 -21.34 -15.42
N CYS A 230 3.93 -22.03 -14.28
CA CYS A 230 3.30 -21.51 -13.07
C CYS A 230 4.05 -20.30 -12.52
N ILE A 231 5.37 -20.40 -12.31
CA ILE A 231 6.17 -19.30 -11.75
C ILE A 231 6.20 -18.09 -12.69
N LEU A 232 6.33 -18.32 -14.00
CA LEU A 232 6.29 -17.23 -14.98
C LEU A 232 4.92 -16.56 -15.03
N CYS A 233 3.83 -17.34 -14.95
CA CYS A 233 2.49 -16.79 -14.90
C CYS A 233 2.28 -15.96 -13.64
N THR A 234 2.60 -16.51 -12.47
CA THR A 234 2.44 -15.83 -11.19
C THR A 234 3.22 -14.53 -11.16
N HIS A 235 4.48 -14.51 -11.59
CA HIS A 235 5.28 -13.29 -11.67
C HIS A 235 4.60 -12.22 -12.54
N ALA A 236 4.17 -12.57 -13.76
CA ALA A 236 3.57 -11.61 -14.68
C ALA A 236 2.14 -11.16 -14.27
N THR A 237 1.39 -12.00 -13.55
CA THR A 237 0.02 -11.63 -13.10
C THR A 237 -0.03 -10.99 -11.71
N LEU A 238 1.04 -11.05 -10.92
CA LEU A 238 1.04 -10.62 -9.51
C LEU A 238 0.64 -9.14 -9.34
N GLU A 239 1.08 -8.25 -10.23
CA GLU A 239 0.75 -6.82 -10.19
C GLU A 239 -0.61 -6.49 -10.79
N HIS A 240 -1.18 -7.42 -11.56
CA HIS A 240 -2.40 -7.21 -12.33
C HIS A 240 -3.61 -7.91 -11.70
N SER A 241 -3.43 -8.88 -10.81
CA SER A 241 -4.52 -9.58 -10.13
C SER A 241 -4.86 -8.91 -8.80
N ASP A 242 -6.16 -8.67 -8.54
CA ASP A 242 -6.60 -8.12 -7.26
C ASP A 242 -6.83 -9.23 -6.22
N CYS A 243 -7.24 -10.42 -6.66
CA CYS A 243 -7.49 -11.58 -5.82
C CYS A 243 -7.51 -12.87 -6.65
N ALA A 244 -6.73 -13.87 -6.25
CA ALA A 244 -6.55 -15.11 -6.98
C ALA A 244 -6.89 -16.34 -6.13
N PHE A 245 -7.98 -17.02 -6.47
CA PHE A 245 -8.38 -18.27 -5.86
C PHE A 245 -7.65 -19.42 -6.52
N MET A 246 -6.67 -19.98 -5.80
CA MET A 246 -5.96 -21.17 -6.24
C MET A 246 -6.77 -22.44 -5.98
N VAL A 247 -6.75 -23.33 -6.96
CA VAL A 247 -7.53 -24.56 -6.96
C VAL A 247 -6.59 -25.72 -7.29
N ASP A 248 -6.19 -26.49 -6.27
CA ASP A 248 -5.25 -27.60 -6.41
C ASP A 248 -5.97 -28.87 -6.89
N ASN A 249 -5.57 -29.34 -8.07
CA ASN A 249 -6.09 -30.58 -8.65
C ASN A 249 -5.83 -31.80 -7.74
N GLU A 250 -4.72 -31.83 -6.98
CA GLU A 250 -4.44 -32.95 -6.06
C GLU A 250 -5.43 -32.96 -4.89
N ALA A 251 -5.70 -31.78 -4.31
CA ALA A 251 -6.63 -31.64 -3.20
C ALA A 251 -8.06 -32.05 -3.61
N ILE A 252 -8.52 -31.59 -4.78
CA ILE A 252 -9.85 -31.95 -5.30
C ILE A 252 -9.93 -33.43 -5.64
N TYR A 253 -8.89 -33.99 -6.24
CA TYR A 253 -8.82 -35.42 -6.54
C TYR A 253 -8.97 -36.26 -5.27
N ASP A 254 -8.28 -35.87 -4.21
CA ASP A 254 -8.39 -36.50 -2.90
C ASP A 254 -9.78 -36.37 -2.28
N VAL A 255 -10.41 -35.19 -2.37
CA VAL A 255 -11.79 -34.96 -1.89
C VAL A 255 -12.78 -35.84 -2.66
N CYS A 256 -12.68 -35.90 -3.99
CA CYS A 256 -13.53 -36.77 -4.81
C CYS A 256 -13.35 -38.24 -4.44
N ARG A 257 -12.12 -38.68 -4.19
CA ARG A 257 -11.85 -40.08 -3.82
C ARG A 257 -12.33 -40.43 -2.42
N ARG A 258 -12.14 -39.54 -1.44
CA ARG A 258 -12.48 -39.78 -0.04
C ARG A 258 -13.97 -39.58 0.25
N ASN A 259 -14.56 -38.51 -0.28
CA ASN A 259 -15.90 -38.08 0.13
C ASN A 259 -16.99 -38.50 -0.87
N LEU A 260 -16.65 -38.64 -2.17
CA LEU A 260 -17.58 -39.10 -3.21
C LEU A 260 -17.44 -40.59 -3.54
N ASP A 261 -16.48 -41.28 -2.91
CA ASP A 261 -16.17 -42.71 -3.12
C ASP A 261 -15.80 -43.07 -4.58
N ILE A 262 -15.21 -42.14 -5.33
CA ILE A 262 -14.79 -42.35 -6.72
C ILE A 262 -13.33 -42.82 -6.75
N GLU A 263 -13.07 -44.06 -7.19
CA GLU A 263 -11.70 -44.60 -7.22
C GLU A 263 -10.75 -43.83 -8.16
N ARG A 264 -11.27 -43.37 -9.31
CA ARG A 264 -10.51 -42.61 -10.32
C ARG A 264 -11.31 -41.41 -10.83
N PRO A 265 -11.25 -40.26 -10.13
CA PRO A 265 -11.87 -39.02 -10.57
C PRO A 265 -11.41 -38.60 -11.97
N THR A 266 -12.36 -38.18 -12.81
CA THR A 266 -12.11 -37.57 -14.13
C THR A 266 -12.20 -36.04 -14.05
N TYR A 267 -11.70 -35.32 -15.06
CA TYR A 267 -11.84 -33.85 -15.13
C TYR A 267 -13.29 -33.37 -15.03
N THR A 268 -14.27 -34.14 -15.52
CA THR A 268 -15.68 -33.82 -15.35
C THR A 268 -16.11 -33.84 -13.88
N ASN A 269 -15.61 -34.79 -13.09
CA ASN A 269 -15.91 -34.85 -11.64
C ASN A 269 -15.23 -33.69 -10.89
N LEU A 270 -13.96 -33.43 -11.21
CA LEU A 270 -13.20 -32.32 -10.61
C LEU A 270 -13.87 -30.98 -10.92
N ASN A 271 -14.16 -30.70 -12.19
CA ASN A 271 -14.75 -29.43 -12.63
C ASN A 271 -16.14 -29.20 -12.06
N ARG A 272 -16.95 -30.25 -11.81
CA ARG A 272 -18.26 -30.11 -11.14
C ARG A 272 -18.12 -29.71 -9.68
N LEU A 273 -17.14 -30.27 -8.97
CA LEU A 273 -16.86 -29.87 -7.58
C LEU A 273 -16.34 -28.42 -7.52
N VAL A 274 -15.43 -28.05 -8.44
CA VAL A 274 -14.93 -26.68 -8.56
C VAL A 274 -16.07 -25.73 -8.92
N ALA A 275 -16.96 -26.08 -9.85
CA ALA A 275 -18.12 -25.28 -10.21
C ALA A 275 -19.05 -25.04 -9.00
N GLN A 276 -19.21 -26.03 -8.12
CA GLN A 276 -19.99 -25.86 -6.89
C GLN A 276 -19.37 -24.83 -5.94
N MET A 277 -18.03 -24.86 -5.81
CA MET A 277 -17.27 -23.89 -5.01
C MET A 277 -17.32 -22.50 -5.63
N VAL A 278 -17.01 -22.35 -6.92
CA VAL A 278 -17.09 -21.08 -7.65
C VAL A 278 -18.50 -20.50 -7.55
N SER A 279 -19.53 -21.34 -7.70
CA SER A 279 -20.92 -20.91 -7.54
C SER A 279 -21.23 -20.37 -6.16
N SER A 280 -20.67 -20.97 -5.11
CA SER A 280 -20.83 -20.45 -3.74
C SER A 280 -20.13 -19.12 -3.50
N ILE A 281 -18.99 -18.87 -4.15
CA ILE A 281 -18.26 -17.60 -4.09
C ILE A 281 -19.01 -16.51 -4.87
N THR A 282 -19.45 -16.80 -6.10
CA THR A 282 -20.16 -15.84 -6.96
C THR A 282 -21.63 -15.67 -6.59
N ALA A 283 -22.18 -16.48 -5.68
CA ALA A 283 -23.57 -16.38 -5.25
C ALA A 283 -23.92 -15.01 -4.65
N SER A 284 -22.97 -14.34 -3.98
CA SER A 284 -23.18 -12.99 -3.42
C SER A 284 -23.34 -11.91 -4.49
N LEU A 285 -22.86 -12.16 -5.72
CA LEU A 285 -22.98 -11.25 -6.86
C LEU A 285 -24.26 -11.51 -7.67
N ARG A 286 -24.78 -12.75 -7.62
CA ARG A 286 -25.91 -13.21 -8.44
C ARG A 286 -27.26 -13.20 -7.71
N PHE A 287 -27.25 -13.31 -6.39
CA PHE A 287 -28.45 -13.38 -5.56
C PHE A 287 -28.42 -12.30 -4.50
N ASP A 288 -29.61 -11.82 -4.14
CA ASP A 288 -29.74 -10.92 -3.00
C ASP A 288 -29.55 -11.69 -1.68
N GLY A 289 -28.66 -11.20 -0.84
CA GLY A 289 -28.24 -11.83 0.40
C GLY A 289 -28.26 -10.84 1.58
N ALA A 290 -28.04 -11.37 2.79
CA ALA A 290 -27.93 -10.52 3.97
C ALA A 290 -26.67 -9.61 3.96
N LEU A 291 -25.69 -9.97 3.13
CA LEU A 291 -24.46 -9.22 2.86
C LEU A 291 -24.14 -9.39 1.37
N ASN A 292 -24.35 -8.34 0.58
CA ASN A 292 -24.04 -8.33 -0.85
C ASN A 292 -22.59 -7.85 -1.02
N VAL A 293 -21.68 -8.80 -1.18
CA VAL A 293 -20.24 -8.53 -1.32
C VAL A 293 -19.93 -8.23 -2.78
N ASP A 294 -19.56 -6.98 -3.09
CA ASP A 294 -19.06 -6.56 -4.40
C ASP A 294 -17.65 -7.10 -4.67
N LEU A 295 -17.19 -7.11 -5.94
CA LEU A 295 -15.83 -7.52 -6.30
C LEU A 295 -14.73 -6.76 -5.53
N THR A 296 -14.90 -5.45 -5.37
CA THR A 296 -13.97 -4.62 -4.58
C THR A 296 -14.02 -4.96 -3.09
N GLU A 297 -15.17 -5.44 -2.60
CA GLU A 297 -15.26 -5.92 -1.23
C GLU A 297 -14.48 -7.22 -1.04
N PHE A 298 -14.39 -8.12 -2.02
CA PHE A 298 -13.51 -9.30 -1.90
C PHE A 298 -12.06 -8.90 -1.61
N GLN A 299 -11.54 -7.91 -2.34
CA GLN A 299 -10.20 -7.35 -2.10
C GLN A 299 -10.07 -6.79 -0.69
N THR A 300 -10.92 -5.82 -0.30
CA THR A 300 -10.84 -5.21 1.04
C THR A 300 -11.11 -6.19 2.19
N ASN A 301 -11.81 -7.30 1.93
CA ASN A 301 -12.18 -8.28 2.93
C ASN A 301 -11.14 -9.39 3.11
N LEU A 302 -10.50 -9.83 2.02
CA LEU A 302 -9.64 -11.01 2.01
C LEU A 302 -8.16 -10.67 1.80
N VAL A 303 -7.85 -9.49 1.26
CA VAL A 303 -6.49 -9.10 0.84
C VAL A 303 -6.03 -7.93 1.70
N PRO A 304 -5.22 -8.21 2.74
CA PRO A 304 -4.67 -7.15 3.60
C PRO A 304 -3.59 -6.34 2.88
N TYR A 305 -2.79 -7.03 2.07
CA TYR A 305 -1.70 -6.46 1.28
C TYR A 305 -1.83 -6.91 -0.17
N PRO A 306 -1.62 -6.03 -1.16
CA PRO A 306 -1.81 -6.36 -2.58
C PRO A 306 -1.04 -7.59 -3.07
N ARG A 307 0.18 -7.86 -2.57
CA ARG A 307 0.97 -9.06 -2.97
C ARG A 307 0.41 -10.37 -2.38
N ILE A 308 -0.24 -10.30 -1.21
CA ILE A 308 -0.77 -11.47 -0.48
C ILE A 308 -2.26 -11.66 -0.81
N HIS A 309 -2.55 -11.80 -2.10
CA HIS A 309 -3.93 -11.83 -2.61
C HIS A 309 -4.45 -13.24 -2.93
N PHE A 310 -3.86 -14.28 -2.33
CA PHE A 310 -4.19 -15.68 -2.57
C PHE A 310 -5.00 -16.32 -1.42
N PRO A 311 -6.32 -16.11 -1.35
CA PRO A 311 -7.15 -16.76 -0.34
C PRO A 311 -7.32 -18.26 -0.59
N LEU A 312 -7.26 -19.03 0.49
CA LEU A 312 -7.59 -20.45 0.51
C LEU A 312 -9.11 -20.64 0.55
N ALA A 313 -9.65 -21.44 -0.36
CA ALA A 313 -11.05 -21.85 -0.34
C ALA A 313 -11.23 -23.23 0.31
N SER A 314 -12.30 -23.40 1.09
CA SER A 314 -12.75 -24.69 1.62
C SER A 314 -14.27 -24.81 1.50
N TYR A 315 -14.75 -25.95 1.02
CA TYR A 315 -16.18 -26.17 0.78
C TYR A 315 -16.67 -27.35 1.61
N ALA A 316 -17.77 -27.15 2.33
CA ALA A 316 -18.42 -28.20 3.10
C ALA A 316 -19.96 -28.05 3.07
N PRO A 317 -20.72 -29.16 3.08
CA PRO A 317 -20.26 -30.54 3.05
C PRO A 317 -20.12 -31.07 1.61
N THR A 318 -19.20 -32.00 1.40
CA THR A 318 -19.07 -32.78 0.16
C THR A 318 -19.56 -34.21 0.42
N VAL A 319 -20.77 -34.54 -0.05
CA VAL A 319 -21.41 -35.83 0.21
C VAL A 319 -21.79 -36.49 -1.11
N SER A 320 -21.48 -37.78 -1.25
CA SER A 320 -21.89 -38.60 -2.40
C SER A 320 -23.42 -38.65 -2.54
N ALA A 321 -23.91 -38.61 -3.78
CA ALA A 321 -25.32 -38.76 -4.12
C ALA A 321 -25.95 -40.05 -3.55
N GLU A 322 -25.16 -41.12 -3.37
CA GLU A 322 -25.63 -42.38 -2.78
C GLU A 322 -25.89 -42.29 -1.27
N LYS A 323 -25.16 -41.40 -0.57
CA LYS A 323 -25.24 -41.20 0.89
C LYS A 323 -26.24 -40.11 1.29
N ALA A 324 -26.96 -39.53 0.33
CA ALA A 324 -27.82 -38.36 0.49
C ALA A 324 -28.93 -38.47 1.57
N TYR A 325 -29.38 -39.68 1.92
CA TYR A 325 -30.49 -39.90 2.85
C TYR A 325 -30.08 -40.09 4.32
N HIS A 326 -28.79 -40.31 4.60
CA HIS A 326 -28.35 -40.77 5.92
C HIS A 326 -27.90 -39.68 6.88
N GLU A 327 -27.50 -38.49 6.42
CA GLU A 327 -26.92 -37.45 7.28
C GLU A 327 -27.42 -36.04 6.93
N GLN A 328 -28.11 -35.39 7.87
CA GLN A 328 -28.34 -33.94 7.82
C GLN A 328 -27.36 -33.25 8.78
N LEU A 329 -26.25 -32.78 8.25
CA LEU A 329 -25.23 -32.06 9.02
C LEU A 329 -25.78 -30.75 9.55
N THR A 330 -25.45 -30.39 10.79
CA THR A 330 -25.80 -29.13 11.44
C THR A 330 -24.89 -27.97 11.00
N VAL A 331 -25.30 -26.71 11.24
CA VAL A 331 -24.48 -25.53 10.91
C VAL A 331 -23.10 -25.62 11.58
N ILE A 332 -23.03 -26.02 12.85
CA ILE A 332 -21.76 -26.14 13.58
C ILE A 332 -20.83 -27.22 13.00
N GLU A 333 -21.38 -28.34 12.52
CA GLU A 333 -20.60 -29.41 11.90
C GLU A 333 -20.00 -28.97 10.57
N ILE A 334 -20.79 -28.32 9.71
CA ILE A 334 -20.28 -27.82 8.41
C ILE A 334 -19.27 -26.68 8.62
N THR A 335 -19.47 -25.80 9.61
CA THR A 335 -18.49 -24.77 9.96
C THR A 335 -17.18 -25.38 10.46
N ASN A 336 -17.24 -26.42 11.29
CA ASN A 336 -16.04 -27.13 11.76
C ASN A 336 -15.33 -27.85 10.62
N ALA A 337 -16.07 -28.42 9.67
CA ALA A 337 -15.52 -29.14 8.52
C ALA A 337 -14.70 -28.23 7.59
N CYS A 338 -15.01 -26.92 7.51
CA CYS A 338 -14.21 -25.97 6.71
C CYS A 338 -12.78 -25.78 7.23
N PHE A 339 -12.52 -26.01 8.51
CA PHE A 339 -11.17 -25.92 9.10
C PHE A 339 -10.40 -27.24 9.06
N ASP A 340 -11.02 -28.30 8.54
CA ASP A 340 -10.34 -29.57 8.34
C ASP A 340 -9.53 -29.49 7.02
N PRO A 341 -8.22 -29.75 7.04
CA PRO A 341 -7.40 -29.83 5.83
C PRO A 341 -7.98 -30.79 4.78
N ALA A 342 -8.80 -31.76 5.18
CA ALA A 342 -9.46 -32.69 4.27
C ALA A 342 -10.43 -32.02 3.28
N ASN A 343 -11.00 -30.86 3.61
CA ASN A 343 -12.01 -30.17 2.77
C ASN A 343 -11.46 -28.90 2.11
N GLN A 344 -10.14 -28.73 2.11
CA GLN A 344 -9.49 -27.57 1.51
C GLN A 344 -9.24 -27.78 0.02
N MET A 345 -9.33 -26.69 -0.74
CA MET A 345 -9.11 -26.71 -2.19
C MET A 345 -7.63 -26.62 -2.56
N VAL A 346 -6.75 -26.30 -1.61
CA VAL A 346 -5.30 -26.34 -1.76
C VAL A 346 -4.71 -27.15 -0.64
N LYS A 347 -3.73 -27.98 -0.95
CA LYS A 347 -3.03 -28.80 0.04
C LYS A 347 -2.01 -27.94 0.80
N CYS A 348 -2.38 -27.51 1.99
CA CYS A 348 -1.49 -26.90 2.98
C CYS A 348 -1.95 -27.31 4.38
N ASP A 349 -1.09 -27.16 5.39
CA ASP A 349 -1.51 -27.31 6.79
C ASP A 349 -1.73 -25.93 7.44
N PRO A 350 -2.98 -25.48 7.61
CA PRO A 350 -3.27 -24.18 8.22
C PRO A 350 -2.86 -24.09 9.69
N ARG A 351 -2.55 -25.21 10.34
CA ARG A 351 -2.13 -25.22 11.75
C ARG A 351 -0.74 -24.62 11.95
N HIS A 352 0.10 -24.62 10.90
CA HIS A 352 1.41 -23.97 10.91
C HIS A 352 1.34 -22.53 10.40
N GLY A 353 0.17 -22.06 9.95
CA GLY A 353 -0.03 -20.69 9.47
C GLY A 353 -0.90 -19.85 10.39
N LYS A 354 -0.88 -18.54 10.16
CA LYS A 354 -1.78 -17.59 10.81
C LYS A 354 -2.86 -17.15 9.81
N TYR A 355 -4.08 -16.99 10.30
CA TYR A 355 -5.21 -16.51 9.51
C TYR A 355 -5.28 -14.99 9.52
N MET A 356 -5.18 -14.38 8.35
CA MET A 356 -5.27 -12.92 8.18
C MET A 356 -6.73 -12.45 8.06
N ALA A 357 -7.52 -13.19 7.27
CA ALA A 357 -8.92 -12.90 7.04
C ALA A 357 -9.70 -14.20 6.88
N CYS A 358 -10.94 -14.24 7.34
CA CYS A 358 -11.85 -15.34 7.10
C CYS A 358 -13.25 -14.83 6.74
N CYS A 359 -13.77 -15.32 5.62
CA CYS A 359 -15.13 -15.08 5.17
C CYS A 359 -15.85 -16.42 5.02
N MET A 360 -17.05 -16.53 5.58
CA MET A 360 -17.91 -17.70 5.48
C MET A 360 -19.18 -17.36 4.71
N LEU A 361 -19.35 -18.00 3.57
CA LEU A 361 -20.51 -17.87 2.69
C LEU A 361 -21.41 -19.09 2.84
N TYR A 362 -22.49 -18.93 3.60
CA TYR A 362 -23.50 -19.96 3.83
C TYR A 362 -24.58 -19.91 2.74
N ARG A 363 -25.04 -21.10 2.31
CA ARG A 363 -26.17 -21.26 1.38
C ARG A 363 -27.21 -22.23 1.97
N GLY A 364 -28.49 -21.91 1.83
CA GLY A 364 -29.62 -22.75 2.20
C GLY A 364 -30.24 -22.43 3.57
N ASP A 365 -30.79 -23.44 4.24
CA ASP A 365 -31.49 -23.28 5.53
C ASP A 365 -30.50 -23.06 6.68
N VAL A 366 -30.08 -21.81 6.86
CA VAL A 366 -29.09 -21.37 7.83
C VAL A 366 -29.62 -20.19 8.64
N VAL A 367 -29.70 -20.36 9.96
CA VAL A 367 -30.12 -19.32 10.88
C VAL A 367 -28.89 -18.52 11.36
N PRO A 368 -28.88 -17.18 11.27
CA PRO A 368 -27.72 -16.37 11.67
C PRO A 368 -27.25 -16.58 13.12
N LYS A 369 -28.20 -16.92 14.02
CA LYS A 369 -27.89 -17.23 15.42
C LYS A 369 -26.98 -18.45 15.56
N ASP A 370 -27.23 -19.49 14.76
CA ASP A 370 -26.47 -20.73 14.83
C ASP A 370 -25.07 -20.55 14.24
N VAL A 371 -24.95 -19.72 13.20
CA VAL A 371 -23.65 -19.31 12.63
C VAL A 371 -22.81 -18.58 13.67
N ASN A 372 -23.39 -17.59 14.36
CA ASN A 372 -22.68 -16.85 15.41
C ASN A 372 -22.24 -17.77 16.57
N ALA A 373 -23.08 -18.75 16.95
CA ALA A 373 -22.72 -19.73 17.97
C ALA A 373 -21.60 -20.69 17.50
N ALA A 374 -21.63 -21.11 16.22
CA ALA A 374 -20.59 -21.93 15.62
C ALA A 374 -19.25 -21.16 15.56
N ILE A 375 -19.26 -19.90 15.12
CA ILE A 375 -18.08 -19.04 15.07
C ILE A 375 -17.52 -18.79 16.48
N ALA A 376 -18.37 -18.54 17.48
CA ALA A 376 -17.92 -18.41 18.86
C ALA A 376 -17.21 -19.69 19.38
N THR A 377 -17.72 -20.86 18.98
CA THR A 377 -17.09 -22.15 19.31
C THR A 377 -15.75 -22.31 18.59
N ILE A 378 -15.67 -21.95 17.31
CA ILE A 378 -14.43 -21.95 16.53
C ILE A 378 -13.38 -21.02 17.13
N LYS A 379 -13.76 -19.79 17.50
CA LYS A 379 -12.87 -18.82 18.16
C LYS A 379 -12.34 -19.32 19.51
N SER A 380 -13.06 -20.21 20.19
CA SER A 380 -12.58 -20.80 21.45
C SER A 380 -11.54 -21.91 21.25
N LYS A 381 -11.37 -22.44 20.03
CA LYS A 381 -10.41 -23.51 19.73
C LYS A 381 -9.02 -22.91 19.52
N ARG A 382 -8.05 -23.39 20.32
CA ARG A 382 -6.64 -22.97 20.25
C ARG A 382 -5.91 -23.29 18.93
N ALA A 383 -6.48 -24.15 18.10
CA ALA A 383 -5.85 -24.62 16.86
C ALA A 383 -5.93 -23.59 15.72
N ILE A 384 -6.72 -22.52 15.87
CA ILE A 384 -6.92 -21.50 14.82
C ILE A 384 -6.35 -20.20 15.36
N GLN A 385 -5.16 -19.85 14.86
CA GLN A 385 -4.47 -18.62 15.21
C GLN A 385 -4.80 -17.57 14.15
N PHE A 386 -5.37 -16.45 14.58
CA PHE A 386 -5.52 -15.27 13.73
C PHE A 386 -4.31 -14.36 13.90
N VAL A 387 -4.06 -13.51 12.92
CA VAL A 387 -3.17 -12.36 13.10
C VAL A 387 -3.87 -11.32 13.97
N ASP A 388 -3.11 -10.68 14.83
CA ASP A 388 -3.66 -9.88 15.92
C ASP A 388 -4.15 -8.49 15.49
N TRP A 389 -3.64 -7.97 14.38
CA TRP A 389 -4.14 -6.74 13.76
C TRP A 389 -5.52 -6.93 13.11
N CYS A 390 -6.05 -8.15 13.04
CA CYS A 390 -7.39 -8.43 12.57
C CYS A 390 -8.37 -8.53 13.76
N PRO A 391 -9.14 -7.47 14.11
CA PRO A 391 -9.76 -7.31 15.44
C PRO A 391 -10.90 -8.28 15.77
N THR A 392 -11.32 -9.13 14.82
CA THR A 392 -11.96 -10.45 14.95
C THR A 392 -12.58 -10.82 13.60
N GLY A 393 -11.75 -11.41 12.73
CA GLY A 393 -11.92 -11.52 11.27
C GLY A 393 -12.82 -12.62 10.73
N PHE A 394 -14.07 -12.72 11.19
CA PHE A 394 -15.09 -13.56 10.54
C PHE A 394 -16.17 -12.70 9.88
N LYS A 395 -16.13 -12.61 8.55
CA LYS A 395 -17.22 -12.07 7.74
C LYS A 395 -18.18 -13.19 7.37
N VAL A 396 -19.48 -12.92 7.46
CA VAL A 396 -20.52 -13.92 7.23
C VAL A 396 -21.47 -13.42 6.16
N GLY A 397 -21.54 -14.15 5.05
CA GLY A 397 -22.58 -14.01 4.04
C GLY A 397 -23.58 -15.16 4.16
N ILE A 398 -24.87 -14.87 4.08
CA ILE A 398 -25.93 -15.90 4.10
C ILE A 398 -26.85 -15.68 2.91
N ASN A 399 -26.96 -16.70 2.08
CA ASN A 399 -27.95 -16.81 1.02
C ASN A 399 -28.94 -17.94 1.39
N TYR A 400 -30.23 -17.62 1.44
CA TYR A 400 -31.26 -18.57 1.88
C TYR A 400 -31.65 -19.59 0.80
N GLN A 401 -31.23 -19.40 -0.45
CA GLN A 401 -31.49 -20.35 -1.51
C GLN A 401 -30.64 -21.62 -1.33
N PRO A 402 -31.26 -22.82 -1.33
CA PRO A 402 -30.52 -24.06 -1.20
C PRO A 402 -29.50 -24.26 -2.34
N PRO A 403 -28.34 -24.89 -2.06
CA PRO A 403 -27.40 -25.28 -3.10
C PRO A 403 -28.07 -26.16 -4.16
N THR A 404 -27.93 -25.78 -5.43
CA THR A 404 -28.35 -26.62 -6.55
C THR A 404 -27.21 -27.55 -6.93
N VAL A 405 -27.55 -28.74 -7.38
CA VAL A 405 -26.59 -29.73 -7.91
C VAL A 405 -27.00 -30.11 -9.32
N VAL A 406 -26.02 -30.38 -10.17
CA VAL A 406 -26.26 -30.81 -11.56
C VAL A 406 -26.93 -32.19 -11.57
N PRO A 407 -28.06 -32.36 -12.29
CA PRO A 407 -28.69 -33.68 -12.46
C PRO A 407 -27.71 -34.70 -13.06
N GLY A 408 -27.53 -35.85 -12.41
CA GLY A 408 -26.51 -36.84 -12.81
C GLY A 408 -25.09 -36.48 -12.39
N GLY A 409 -24.94 -35.50 -11.49
CA GLY A 409 -23.70 -35.22 -10.76
C GLY A 409 -23.50 -36.13 -9.56
N ASP A 410 -22.26 -36.16 -9.05
CA ASP A 410 -21.84 -37.04 -7.97
C ASP A 410 -22.22 -36.51 -6.57
N LEU A 411 -22.65 -35.25 -6.48
CA LEU A 411 -22.99 -34.57 -5.23
C LEU A 411 -24.46 -34.78 -4.83
N ALA A 412 -24.68 -35.07 -3.55
CA ALA A 412 -26.00 -35.12 -2.96
C ALA A 412 -26.66 -33.74 -2.87
N LYS A 413 -27.99 -33.71 -2.96
CA LYS A 413 -28.76 -32.50 -2.61
C LYS A 413 -28.68 -32.25 -1.12
N VAL A 414 -28.13 -31.11 -0.73
CA VAL A 414 -27.97 -30.70 0.66
C VAL A 414 -28.87 -29.51 0.98
N GLN A 415 -29.40 -29.47 2.20
CA GLN A 415 -30.26 -28.36 2.66
C GLN A 415 -29.45 -27.10 2.98
N ARG A 416 -28.16 -27.28 3.33
CA ARG A 416 -27.24 -26.22 3.67
C ARG A 416 -25.81 -26.57 3.30
N ALA A 417 -25.05 -25.57 2.88
CA ALA A 417 -23.62 -25.65 2.62
C ALA A 417 -22.93 -24.36 3.06
N VAL A 418 -21.62 -24.41 3.21
CA VAL A 418 -20.76 -23.28 3.52
C VAL A 418 -19.50 -23.35 2.68
N CYS A 419 -19.11 -22.21 2.13
CA CYS A 419 -17.80 -21.99 1.55
C CYS A 419 -17.03 -21.02 2.45
N MET A 420 -15.92 -21.48 2.99
CA MET A 420 -14.99 -20.64 3.72
C MET A 420 -13.91 -20.16 2.75
N MET A 421 -13.67 -18.85 2.74
CA MET A 421 -12.53 -18.23 2.10
C MET A 421 -11.67 -17.65 3.20
N SER A 422 -10.42 -18.09 3.28
CA SER A 422 -9.52 -17.67 4.33
C SER A 422 -8.16 -17.31 3.76
N ASN A 423 -7.68 -16.10 4.01
CA ASN A 423 -6.31 -15.74 3.71
C ASN A 423 -5.42 -16.23 4.87
N THR A 424 -4.52 -17.16 4.58
CA THR A 424 -3.65 -17.81 5.57
C THR A 424 -2.23 -17.88 5.06
N THR A 425 -1.26 -17.65 5.94
CA THR A 425 0.17 -17.76 5.58
C THR A 425 0.58 -19.17 5.20
N ALA A 426 -0.20 -20.19 5.58
CA ALA A 426 0.07 -21.58 5.23
C ALA A 426 0.06 -21.84 3.71
N ILE A 427 -0.53 -20.95 2.91
CA ILE A 427 -0.52 -21.08 1.45
C ILE A 427 0.90 -20.96 0.86
N ALA A 428 1.84 -20.37 1.60
CA ALA A 428 3.26 -20.33 1.25
C ALA A 428 3.86 -21.73 1.01
N GLU A 429 3.37 -22.76 1.70
CA GLU A 429 3.81 -24.14 1.46
C GLU A 429 3.52 -24.62 0.04
N ALA A 430 2.46 -24.11 -0.60
CA ALA A 430 2.15 -24.44 -1.99
C ALA A 430 3.14 -23.81 -2.97
N TRP A 431 3.59 -22.59 -2.69
CA TRP A 431 4.63 -21.89 -3.45
C TRP A 431 5.98 -22.58 -3.27
N ALA A 432 6.38 -22.90 -2.04
CA ALA A 432 7.64 -23.59 -1.75
C ALA A 432 7.79 -24.93 -2.49
N ARG A 433 6.69 -25.66 -2.69
CA ARG A 433 6.68 -26.90 -3.49
C ARG A 433 6.88 -26.65 -4.99
N LEU A 434 6.38 -25.54 -5.53
CA LEU A 434 6.61 -25.17 -6.92
C LEU A 434 8.04 -24.71 -7.12
N ASP A 435 8.52 -23.84 -6.25
CA ASP A 435 9.87 -23.28 -6.28
C ASP A 435 10.91 -24.40 -6.20
N HIS A 436 10.72 -25.37 -5.31
CA HIS A 436 11.60 -26.53 -5.25
C HIS A 436 11.62 -27.34 -6.56
N LYS A 437 10.46 -27.55 -7.21
CA LYS A 437 10.40 -28.27 -8.50
C LYS A 437 11.05 -27.47 -9.62
N PHE A 438 10.85 -26.16 -9.63
CA PHE A 438 11.48 -25.23 -10.57
C PHE A 438 13.00 -25.30 -10.44
N ASP A 439 13.52 -25.18 -9.22
CA ASP A 439 14.95 -25.18 -8.93
C ASP A 439 15.62 -26.48 -9.40
N LEU A 440 14.98 -27.63 -9.18
CA LEU A 440 15.48 -28.92 -9.66
C LEU A 440 15.62 -29.01 -11.18
N MET A 441 14.70 -28.40 -11.93
CA MET A 441 14.74 -28.37 -13.40
C MET A 441 15.70 -27.30 -13.91
N TYR A 442 15.66 -26.11 -13.33
CA TYR A 442 16.43 -24.94 -13.76
C TYR A 442 17.92 -25.11 -13.47
N ALA A 443 18.29 -25.78 -12.36
CA ALA A 443 19.67 -26.13 -12.06
C ALA A 443 20.35 -26.97 -13.16
N LYS A 444 19.56 -27.73 -13.94
CA LYS A 444 20.04 -28.51 -15.09
C LYS A 444 19.75 -27.84 -16.44
N ARG A 445 19.16 -26.63 -16.43
CA ARG A 445 18.59 -25.95 -17.60
C ARG A 445 17.71 -26.86 -18.45
N ALA A 446 16.98 -27.77 -17.81
CA ALA A 446 16.08 -28.69 -18.52
C ALA A 446 14.96 -27.88 -19.15
N PHE A 447 14.62 -28.17 -20.42
CA PHE A 447 13.54 -27.53 -21.20
C PHE A 447 13.62 -26.01 -21.45
N VAL A 448 14.59 -25.28 -20.87
CA VAL A 448 14.74 -23.82 -21.02
C VAL A 448 14.82 -23.38 -22.50
N HIS A 449 15.49 -24.16 -23.35
CA HIS A 449 15.62 -23.86 -24.78
C HIS A 449 14.29 -23.80 -25.54
N TRP A 450 13.22 -24.43 -25.04
CA TRP A 450 11.88 -24.34 -25.64
C TRP A 450 11.29 -22.94 -25.46
N TYR A 451 11.55 -22.30 -24.33
CA TYR A 451 11.04 -20.97 -24.01
C TYR A 451 11.87 -19.89 -24.72
N VAL A 452 13.20 -20.01 -24.66
CA VAL A 452 14.11 -19.07 -25.34
C VAL A 452 13.96 -19.12 -26.86
N GLY A 453 13.68 -20.29 -27.42
CA GLY A 453 13.40 -20.45 -28.84
C GLY A 453 12.14 -19.73 -29.34
N GLU A 454 11.25 -19.33 -28.43
CA GLU A 454 9.97 -18.68 -28.70
C GLU A 454 9.98 -17.20 -28.31
N GLY A 455 11.17 -16.61 -28.16
CA GLY A 455 11.35 -15.16 -28.01
C GLY A 455 11.42 -14.63 -26.57
N MET A 456 11.41 -15.52 -25.57
CA MET A 456 11.58 -15.18 -24.16
C MET A 456 13.07 -15.08 -23.79
N GLU A 457 13.46 -14.10 -22.97
CA GLU A 457 14.83 -14.03 -22.49
C GLU A 457 15.09 -15.00 -21.34
N GLU A 458 16.29 -15.58 -21.27
CA GLU A 458 16.63 -16.53 -20.19
C GLU A 458 16.67 -15.85 -18.81
N GLY A 459 16.89 -14.53 -18.76
CA GLY A 459 16.88 -13.73 -17.53
C GLY A 459 15.54 -13.69 -16.82
N GLU A 460 14.43 -13.76 -17.56
CA GLU A 460 13.07 -13.73 -17.00
C GLU A 460 12.79 -14.92 -16.06
N PHE A 461 13.46 -16.06 -16.28
CA PHE A 461 13.35 -17.19 -15.34
C PHE A 461 13.92 -16.87 -13.97
N CYS A 462 15.06 -16.17 -13.92
CA CYS A 462 15.67 -15.76 -12.66
C CYS A 462 14.82 -14.71 -11.97
N GLU A 463 14.32 -13.73 -12.73
CA GLU A 463 13.47 -12.66 -12.20
C GLU A 463 12.18 -13.21 -11.59
N ALA A 464 11.46 -14.06 -12.33
CA ALA A 464 10.23 -14.68 -11.84
C ALA A 464 10.47 -15.54 -10.59
N ARG A 465 11.61 -16.24 -10.54
CA ARG A 465 12.00 -17.04 -9.37
C ARG A 465 12.35 -16.18 -8.16
N GLU A 466 13.03 -15.06 -8.35
CA GLU A 466 13.36 -14.10 -7.30
C GLU A 466 12.11 -13.42 -6.73
N ASP A 467 11.14 -13.09 -7.60
CA ASP A 467 9.87 -12.50 -7.18
C ASP A 467 9.00 -13.51 -6.42
N THR A 468 8.99 -14.79 -6.83
CA THR A 468 8.30 -15.86 -6.07
C THR A 468 8.98 -16.11 -4.72
N ALA A 469 10.32 -16.08 -4.66
CA ALA A 469 11.04 -16.09 -3.37
C ALA A 469 10.75 -14.87 -2.50
N ALA A 470 10.53 -13.70 -3.10
CA ALA A 470 10.10 -12.52 -2.35
C ALA A 470 8.67 -12.70 -1.83
N LEU A 471 7.76 -13.26 -2.63
CA LEU A 471 6.41 -13.61 -2.21
C LEU A 471 6.40 -14.62 -1.06
N GLU A 472 7.23 -15.65 -1.10
CA GLU A 472 7.40 -16.60 0.02
C GLU A 472 7.85 -15.89 1.29
N ARG A 473 8.85 -15.00 1.18
CA ARG A 473 9.33 -14.18 2.31
C ARG A 473 8.29 -13.20 2.81
N ASP A 474 7.39 -12.70 1.96
CA ASP A 474 6.29 -11.84 2.37
C ASP A 474 5.32 -12.57 3.32
N TYR A 475 5.25 -13.91 3.22
CA TYR A 475 4.47 -14.77 4.13
C TYR A 475 5.25 -15.21 5.38
N GLU A 476 6.57 -15.04 5.43
CA GLU A 476 7.44 -15.39 6.56
C GLU A 476 7.56 -14.25 7.58
N GLU A 477 7.97 -14.61 8.81
CA GLU A 477 8.16 -13.66 9.90
C GLU A 477 9.27 -12.66 9.59
N ARG A 478 9.05 -11.39 9.98
CA ARG A 478 9.81 -10.26 9.46
C ARG A 478 10.81 -9.73 10.48
N GLU A 479 12.10 -10.04 10.34
CA GLU A 479 13.09 -9.67 11.35
C GLU A 479 13.81 -8.34 11.10
N ILE A 480 14.35 -7.75 12.17
CA ILE A 480 15.04 -6.46 12.14
C ILE A 480 16.39 -6.60 12.84
N ILE A 481 17.42 -5.97 12.26
CA ILE A 481 18.75 -5.88 12.88
C ILE A 481 18.97 -4.47 13.42
N SER A 482 19.32 -4.37 14.69
CA SER A 482 19.78 -3.11 15.29
C SER A 482 21.30 -2.99 15.24
N ILE A 483 21.80 -1.80 14.94
CA ILE A 483 23.23 -1.48 14.91
C ILE A 483 23.44 -0.27 15.80
N HIS A 484 24.28 -0.41 16.82
CA HIS A 484 24.58 0.64 17.79
C HIS A 484 26.03 1.08 17.63
N ILE A 485 26.23 2.36 17.29
CA ILE A 485 27.54 2.88 16.87
C ILE A 485 28.03 3.97 17.83
N GLY A 486 29.25 3.77 18.33
CA GLY A 486 29.94 4.67 19.24
C GLY A 486 29.29 4.76 20.62
N GLN A 487 29.94 5.49 21.53
CA GLN A 487 29.49 5.61 22.92
C GLN A 487 28.00 6.00 23.06
N GLY A 488 27.54 7.00 22.30
CA GLY A 488 26.14 7.45 22.36
C GLY A 488 25.15 6.38 21.93
N GLY A 489 25.42 5.70 20.81
CA GLY A 489 24.57 4.62 20.28
C GLY A 489 24.57 3.39 21.18
N VAL A 490 25.73 3.00 21.71
CA VAL A 490 25.89 1.82 22.58
C VAL A 490 25.20 2.02 23.94
N GLN A 491 25.35 3.19 24.56
CA GLN A 491 24.69 3.47 25.85
C GLN A 491 23.16 3.54 25.72
N MET A 492 22.67 4.16 24.65
CA MET A 492 21.24 4.16 24.31
C MET A 492 20.75 2.73 24.05
N GLY A 493 21.50 1.95 23.26
CA GLY A 493 21.20 0.54 22.98
C GLY A 493 21.08 -0.31 24.24
N ASN A 494 22.00 -0.17 25.19
CA ASN A 494 21.96 -0.91 26.46
C ASN A 494 20.66 -0.62 27.24
N ALA A 495 20.23 0.64 27.30
CA ALA A 495 18.97 1.02 27.95
C ALA A 495 17.74 0.50 27.18
N CYS A 496 17.76 0.52 25.84
CA CYS A 496 16.69 -0.04 25.01
C CYS A 496 16.54 -1.55 25.20
N TRP A 497 17.65 -2.31 25.14
CA TRP A 497 17.62 -3.76 25.30
C TRP A 497 17.26 -4.21 26.72
N GLU A 498 17.67 -3.46 27.75
CA GLU A 498 17.17 -3.66 29.12
C GLU A 498 15.64 -3.56 29.17
N LEU A 499 15.08 -2.52 28.54
CA LEU A 499 13.64 -2.31 28.52
C LEU A 499 12.90 -3.38 27.70
N TYR A 500 13.44 -3.79 26.54
CA TYR A 500 12.85 -4.86 25.73
C TYR A 500 12.81 -6.19 26.47
N CYS A 501 13.87 -6.54 27.20
CA CYS A 501 13.88 -7.76 28.01
C CYS A 501 12.79 -7.71 29.09
N LEU A 502 12.63 -6.58 29.78
CA LEU A 502 11.60 -6.40 30.80
C LEU A 502 10.18 -6.43 30.23
N GLU A 503 9.99 -5.90 29.03
CA GLU A 503 8.72 -5.89 28.32
C GLU A 503 8.27 -7.29 27.89
N HIS A 504 9.19 -8.13 27.43
CA HIS A 504 8.91 -9.51 26.99
C HIS A 504 9.14 -10.56 28.09
N GLY A 505 9.50 -10.16 29.32
CA GLY A 505 9.76 -11.08 30.43
C GLY A 505 11.02 -11.95 30.27
N ILE A 506 11.96 -11.53 29.42
CA ILE A 506 13.24 -12.21 29.19
C ILE A 506 14.20 -11.87 30.32
N GLN A 507 14.80 -12.89 30.93
CA GLN A 507 15.78 -12.71 31.99
C GLN A 507 17.12 -12.22 31.43
N PRO A 508 18.01 -11.61 32.25
CA PRO A 508 19.31 -11.13 31.79
C PRO A 508 20.26 -12.20 31.21
N ASP A 509 19.98 -13.48 31.45
CA ASP A 509 20.69 -14.64 30.88
C ASP A 509 20.13 -15.08 29.50
N GLY A 510 19.05 -14.44 29.04
CA GLY A 510 18.34 -14.75 27.80
C GLY A 510 17.30 -15.86 27.93
N GLN A 511 17.07 -16.40 29.13
CA GLN A 511 16.06 -17.43 29.36
C GLN A 511 14.69 -16.80 29.63
N MET A 512 13.63 -17.49 29.20
CA MET A 512 12.25 -17.11 29.51
C MET A 512 11.66 -18.11 30.53
N PRO A 513 11.08 -17.67 31.67
CA PRO A 513 10.50 -18.57 32.66
C PRO A 513 9.30 -19.36 32.11
N SER A 514 9.24 -20.66 32.41
CA SER A 514 8.20 -21.60 31.94
C SER A 514 6.76 -21.24 32.36
N GLU A 515 6.57 -20.36 33.35
CA GLU A 515 5.25 -19.89 33.79
C GLU A 515 4.66 -18.80 32.86
N MET A 516 5.48 -18.08 32.06
CA MET A 516 4.97 -17.12 31.07
C MET A 516 4.54 -17.79 29.75
N ASN A 517 4.99 -19.02 29.46
CA ASN A 517 4.46 -19.82 28.36
C ASN A 517 2.98 -20.25 28.56
N LEU A 518 2.41 -20.04 29.75
CA LEU A 518 1.01 -20.38 30.07
C LEU A 518 0.01 -19.26 29.75
N GLY A 519 0.49 -18.05 29.40
CA GLY A 519 -0.33 -16.89 29.09
C GLY A 519 0.04 -16.27 27.75
N GLY A 520 -0.34 -16.92 26.64
CA GLY A 520 -0.38 -16.32 25.29
C GLY A 520 0.85 -15.47 24.93
N GLY A 521 2.04 -16.06 24.93
CA GLY A 521 3.22 -15.37 24.42
C GLY A 521 3.11 -15.20 22.91
N ASP A 522 2.92 -13.96 22.44
CA ASP A 522 3.03 -13.61 21.04
C ASP A 522 4.43 -13.93 20.53
N ASP A 523 4.56 -14.70 19.45
CA ASP A 523 5.84 -14.93 18.76
C ASP A 523 6.39 -13.65 18.10
N SER A 524 5.68 -12.52 18.19
CA SER A 524 6.02 -11.23 17.57
C SER A 524 7.36 -10.64 18.02
N PHE A 525 7.91 -11.05 19.16
CA PHE A 525 9.23 -10.58 19.63
C PHE A 525 10.41 -11.27 18.93
N GLN A 526 10.18 -12.36 18.18
CA GLN A 526 11.22 -13.02 17.38
C GLN A 526 11.78 -12.12 16.26
N THR A 527 11.05 -11.04 15.94
CA THR A 527 11.49 -9.94 15.09
C THR A 527 12.80 -9.30 15.58
N PHE A 528 12.97 -9.18 16.90
CA PHE A 528 14.15 -8.58 17.55
C PHE A 528 15.07 -9.60 18.24
N PHE A 529 14.58 -10.81 18.54
CA PHE A 529 15.35 -11.87 19.21
C PHE A 529 15.46 -13.12 18.34
N SER A 530 16.63 -13.75 18.31
CA SER A 530 16.80 -15.11 17.76
C SER A 530 16.77 -16.15 18.88
N GLU A 531 16.08 -17.26 18.66
CA GLU A 531 16.09 -18.38 19.60
C GLU A 531 17.23 -19.34 19.26
N THR A 532 18.04 -19.68 20.27
CA THR A 532 19.04 -20.76 20.16
C THR A 532 18.42 -22.09 20.57
N GLY A 533 18.95 -23.21 20.07
CA GLY A 533 18.46 -24.55 20.43
C GLY A 533 18.52 -24.93 21.92
N ALA A 534 19.06 -24.06 22.78
CA ALA A 534 19.04 -24.19 24.25
C ALA A 534 17.92 -23.35 24.93
N GLY A 535 16.97 -22.81 24.16
CA GLY A 535 15.87 -21.96 24.64
C GLY A 535 16.32 -20.56 25.09
N LYS A 536 17.54 -20.16 24.71
CA LYS A 536 18.07 -18.82 25.01
C LYS A 536 17.76 -17.88 23.84
N HIS A 537 17.15 -16.74 24.16
CA HIS A 537 16.82 -15.66 23.25
C HIS A 537 17.99 -14.66 23.20
N VAL A 538 18.52 -14.43 22.00
CA VAL A 538 19.67 -13.55 21.75
C VAL A 538 19.20 -12.36 20.92
N PRO A 539 19.51 -11.12 21.33
CA PRO A 539 19.19 -9.92 20.55
C PRO A 539 19.79 -9.96 19.15
N ARG A 540 19.03 -9.51 18.14
CA ARG A 540 19.52 -9.22 16.78
C ARG A 540 20.16 -7.83 16.76
N ALA A 541 21.30 -7.71 17.45
CA ALA A 541 22.01 -6.44 17.62
C ALA A 541 23.50 -6.57 17.29
N VAL A 542 24.09 -5.55 16.68
CA VAL A 542 25.54 -5.33 16.64
C VAL A 542 25.85 -4.08 17.45
N LEU A 543 26.75 -4.19 18.42
CA LEU A 543 27.29 -3.04 19.13
C LEU A 543 28.73 -2.81 18.67
N VAL A 544 28.98 -1.61 18.18
CA VAL A 544 30.24 -1.21 17.56
C VAL A 544 30.77 0.02 18.26
N ASP A 545 32.04 -0.03 18.65
CA ASP A 545 32.81 1.16 18.98
C ASP A 545 34.26 1.02 18.49
N LEU A 546 34.89 2.12 18.14
CA LEU A 546 36.29 2.15 17.69
C LEU A 546 37.25 2.06 18.88
N GLU A 547 36.78 2.37 20.09
CA GLU A 547 37.55 2.22 21.34
C GLU A 547 37.00 1.08 22.23
N PRO A 548 37.86 0.28 22.89
CA PRO A 548 37.40 -0.71 23.86
C PRO A 548 37.11 -0.11 25.25
N THR A 549 37.82 0.95 25.66
CA THR A 549 37.64 1.67 26.94
C THR A 549 38.33 3.03 26.92
N VAL A 550 37.65 4.11 27.33
CA VAL A 550 38.30 5.36 27.77
C VAL A 550 39.19 5.05 28.98
N VAL A 551 40.50 4.88 28.76
CA VAL A 551 41.50 4.74 29.83
C VAL A 551 41.82 6.12 30.39
N GLY A 552 41.02 6.54 31.36
CA GLY A 552 41.28 7.70 32.21
C GLY A 552 41.29 7.34 33.68
N LYS A 553 42.24 6.54 34.16
CA LYS A 553 42.57 6.50 35.60
C LYS A 553 43.16 7.85 36.01
N SER A 554 42.32 8.84 36.31
CA SER A 554 42.70 9.97 37.15
C SER A 554 42.10 9.75 38.53
N ASN A 555 42.97 9.62 39.54
CA ASN A 555 42.64 9.32 40.94
C ASN A 555 41.85 10.44 41.67
N TRP A 556 41.12 11.32 40.97
CA TRP A 556 40.60 12.55 41.57
C TRP A 556 39.12 12.89 41.38
N LEU A 557 38.31 12.15 40.63
CA LEU A 557 36.84 12.34 40.61
C LEU A 557 36.10 11.01 40.32
N PRO A 558 35.03 10.65 41.07
CA PRO A 558 34.21 9.48 40.76
C PRO A 558 33.16 9.86 39.71
N PHE A 559 33.53 9.84 38.42
CA PHE A 559 32.59 9.87 37.32
C PHE A 559 32.70 8.56 36.53
N THR A 560 31.65 7.74 36.60
CA THR A 560 31.53 6.44 35.91
C THR A 560 31.11 6.70 34.46
N PHE A 561 31.99 6.44 33.50
CA PHE A 561 31.71 6.54 32.05
C PHE A 561 31.54 5.11 31.48
N CYS A 562 30.36 4.81 30.95
CA CYS A 562 29.90 3.47 30.55
C CYS A 562 30.37 3.09 29.13
N ASN A 563 31.08 1.96 28.96
CA ASN A 563 31.72 1.50 27.70
C ASN A 563 31.30 0.07 27.29
N LEU A 564 31.68 -0.41 26.08
CA LEU A 564 31.40 -1.77 25.59
C LEU A 564 31.89 -2.89 26.53
N ASP A 565 33.00 -2.67 27.25
CA ASP A 565 33.47 -3.59 28.28
C ASP A 565 32.54 -3.64 29.51
N GLU A 566 31.74 -2.60 29.79
CA GLU A 566 30.66 -2.67 30.78
C GLU A 566 29.50 -3.53 30.28
N VAL A 567 29.21 -3.58 28.97
CA VAL A 567 28.23 -4.53 28.42
C VAL A 567 28.73 -5.97 28.59
N ARG A 568 30.03 -6.21 28.35
CA ARG A 568 30.69 -7.51 28.55
C ARG A 568 30.76 -7.96 30.01
N THR A 569 30.72 -7.03 30.96
CA THR A 569 30.88 -7.32 32.40
C THR A 569 29.64 -7.04 33.25
N GLY A 570 28.64 -6.38 32.67
CA GLY A 570 27.43 -5.94 33.34
C GLY A 570 26.35 -7.02 33.47
N THR A 571 25.14 -6.59 33.85
CA THR A 571 24.00 -7.46 34.14
C THR A 571 23.60 -8.32 32.94
N TYR A 572 23.60 -7.74 31.73
CA TYR A 572 23.20 -8.40 30.49
C TYR A 572 24.36 -9.02 29.69
N ARG A 573 25.51 -9.27 30.35
CA ARG A 573 26.69 -9.86 29.68
C ARG A 573 26.46 -11.20 29.00
N GLN A 574 25.48 -11.96 29.50
CA GLN A 574 25.13 -13.27 28.94
C GLN A 574 24.10 -13.16 27.83
N LEU A 575 23.44 -12.02 27.65
CA LEU A 575 22.38 -11.85 26.67
C LEU A 575 22.94 -11.83 25.23
N PHE A 576 23.92 -10.96 24.96
CA PHE A 576 24.54 -10.79 23.65
C PHE A 576 25.53 -11.90 23.33
N HIS A 577 25.64 -12.25 22.05
CA HIS A 577 26.71 -13.12 21.58
C HIS A 577 28.02 -12.32 21.51
N PRO A 578 29.18 -12.86 21.94
CA PRO A 578 30.44 -12.11 21.95
C PRO A 578 30.85 -11.52 20.59
N ASP A 579 30.51 -12.21 19.50
CA ASP A 579 30.78 -11.75 18.13
C ASP A 579 29.95 -10.52 17.70
N GLN A 580 28.88 -10.19 18.43
CA GLN A 580 28.07 -9.00 18.21
C GLN A 580 28.70 -7.74 18.80
N LEU A 581 29.69 -7.90 19.71
CA LEU A 581 30.34 -6.83 20.44
C LEU A 581 31.69 -6.51 19.81
N VAL A 582 31.70 -5.62 18.81
CA VAL A 582 32.89 -5.27 18.04
C VAL A 582 33.55 -4.02 18.61
N THR A 583 34.84 -4.13 18.92
CA THR A 583 35.64 -3.04 19.47
C THR A 583 36.92 -2.85 18.66
N GLY A 584 37.22 -1.61 18.27
CA GLY A 584 38.52 -1.24 17.67
C GLY A 584 39.63 -1.11 18.72
N LYS A 585 40.75 -0.51 18.32
CA LYS A 585 41.91 -0.22 19.20
C LYS A 585 42.11 1.26 19.46
N GLU A 586 41.75 2.10 18.51
CA GLU A 586 41.93 3.56 18.55
C GLU A 586 40.60 4.24 18.31
N ASP A 587 40.33 5.31 19.03
CA ASP A 587 39.11 6.08 18.87
C ASP A 587 39.19 7.05 17.67
N ALA A 588 38.03 7.58 17.29
CA ALA A 588 37.95 8.66 16.30
C ALA A 588 38.23 10.05 16.91
N ALA A 589 38.47 10.17 18.23
CA ALA A 589 38.84 11.41 18.92
C ALA A 589 37.95 12.62 18.59
N ASN A 590 36.63 12.42 18.50
CA ASN A 590 35.65 13.43 18.08
C ASN A 590 35.90 14.04 16.68
N ASN A 591 36.57 13.31 15.79
CA ASN A 591 36.86 13.75 14.42
C ASN A 591 36.15 12.84 13.40
N TYR A 592 35.25 13.42 12.61
CA TYR A 592 34.55 12.73 11.51
C TYR A 592 35.52 12.03 10.55
N ALA A 593 36.60 12.70 10.13
CA ALA A 593 37.52 12.18 9.14
C ALA A 593 38.23 10.90 9.62
N ARG A 594 38.53 10.80 10.92
CA ARG A 594 39.05 9.55 11.51
C ARG A 594 38.04 8.42 11.46
N GLY A 595 36.79 8.73 11.80
CA GLY A 595 35.70 7.77 11.79
C GLY A 595 35.36 7.26 10.39
N HIS A 596 35.52 8.09 9.35
CA HIS A 596 35.13 7.76 7.98
C HIS A 596 36.30 7.25 7.12
N TYR A 597 37.44 7.95 7.09
CA TYR A 597 38.51 7.70 6.12
C TYR A 597 39.65 6.83 6.64
N THR A 598 40.11 7.05 7.89
CA THR A 598 41.30 6.37 8.42
C THR A 598 40.94 5.17 9.28
N VAL A 599 40.52 5.38 10.53
CA VAL A 599 40.27 4.31 11.51
C VAL A 599 39.05 3.48 11.13
N GLY A 600 37.96 4.11 10.69
CA GLY A 600 36.72 3.40 10.35
C GLY A 600 36.88 2.42 9.19
N LYS A 601 37.71 2.78 8.20
CA LYS A 601 37.99 1.94 7.03
C LYS A 601 38.66 0.62 7.40
N GLU A 602 39.44 0.58 8.48
CA GLU A 602 40.05 -0.67 8.96
C GLU A 602 39.03 -1.62 9.60
N MET A 603 37.94 -1.08 10.15
CA MET A 603 36.94 -1.83 10.91
C MET A 603 35.69 -2.19 10.11
N VAL A 604 35.36 -1.44 9.05
CA VAL A 604 34.10 -1.57 8.31
C VAL A 604 33.87 -2.98 7.74
N ASP A 605 34.90 -3.59 7.16
CA ASP A 605 34.79 -4.93 6.55
C ASP A 605 34.48 -6.01 7.59
N ILE A 606 35.07 -5.88 8.79
CA ILE A 606 34.83 -6.80 9.91
C ILE A 606 33.38 -6.70 10.37
N ILE A 607 32.86 -5.48 10.47
CA ILE A 607 31.51 -5.21 10.95
C ILE A 607 30.47 -5.67 9.92
N LEU A 608 30.71 -5.42 8.63
CA LEU A 608 29.85 -5.92 7.55
C LEU A 608 29.80 -7.46 7.52
N ASP A 609 30.91 -8.16 7.77
CA ASP A 609 30.90 -9.62 7.88
C ASP A 609 30.04 -10.11 9.07
N ARG A 610 30.02 -9.38 10.19
CA ARG A 610 29.15 -9.70 11.33
C ARG A 610 27.68 -9.41 11.03
N VAL A 611 27.38 -8.28 10.40
CA VAL A 611 26.02 -7.93 9.97
C VAL A 611 25.51 -8.98 8.97
N ARG A 612 26.35 -9.41 8.01
CA ARG A 612 26.01 -10.44 7.03
C ARG A 612 25.71 -11.79 7.69
N LYS A 613 26.52 -12.24 8.65
CA LYS A 613 26.24 -13.46 9.41
C LYS A 613 24.90 -13.43 10.15
N MET A 614 24.49 -12.28 10.66
CA MET A 614 23.17 -12.15 11.28
C MET A 614 22.06 -12.05 10.24
N ALA A 615 22.33 -11.40 9.10
CA ALA A 615 21.41 -11.35 7.97
C ALA A 615 21.09 -12.74 7.43
N ASP A 616 22.10 -13.59 7.31
CA ASP A 616 21.96 -14.99 6.88
C ASP A 616 21.17 -15.83 7.89
N CYS A 617 21.07 -15.39 9.16
CA CYS A 617 20.24 -16.02 10.19
C CYS A 617 18.80 -15.48 10.22
N CYS A 618 18.44 -14.54 9.35
CA CYS A 618 17.08 -14.02 9.22
C CYS A 618 16.40 -14.66 8.00
N THR A 619 15.13 -15.04 8.12
CA THR A 619 14.33 -15.57 7.00
C THR A 619 13.75 -14.44 6.15
N GLY A 620 13.33 -13.34 6.78
CA GLY A 620 12.60 -12.23 6.18
C GLY A 620 13.04 -10.86 6.69
N MET A 621 14.33 -10.52 6.60
CA MET A 621 14.84 -9.22 7.09
C MET A 621 14.11 -8.03 6.46
N GLN A 622 13.51 -7.15 7.28
CA GLN A 622 12.92 -5.89 6.85
C GLN A 622 13.99 -4.82 6.56
N GLY A 623 14.94 -4.67 7.49
CA GLY A 623 15.89 -3.57 7.46
C GLY A 623 16.71 -3.39 8.72
N PHE A 624 17.32 -2.21 8.84
CA PHE A 624 18.26 -1.85 9.90
C PHE A 624 17.73 -0.70 10.76
N LEU A 625 17.94 -0.80 12.08
CA LEU A 625 17.80 0.32 13.01
C LEU A 625 19.19 0.77 13.45
N VAL A 626 19.60 1.97 13.05
CA VAL A 626 20.95 2.51 13.31
C VAL A 626 20.90 3.55 14.41
N PHE A 627 21.60 3.30 15.50
CA PHE A 627 21.65 4.17 16.68
C PHE A 627 23.02 4.83 16.77
N HIS A 628 23.07 6.16 16.71
CA HIS A 628 24.33 6.89 16.70
C HIS A 628 24.20 8.32 17.26
N SER A 629 25.31 9.05 17.31
CA SER A 629 25.36 10.45 17.72
C SER A 629 25.96 11.30 16.62
N PHE A 630 25.38 12.48 16.34
CA PHE A 630 25.95 13.41 15.36
C PHE A 630 27.29 14.04 15.83
N GLY A 631 27.45 14.24 17.14
CA GLY A 631 28.61 14.96 17.68
C GLY A 631 29.91 14.14 17.79
N GLY A 632 29.82 12.83 18.02
CA GLY A 632 30.98 11.96 18.21
C GLY A 632 31.66 11.60 16.88
N GLY A 633 32.99 11.40 16.88
CA GLY A 633 33.74 11.06 15.66
C GLY A 633 33.39 9.67 15.12
N SER A 634 33.20 8.68 16.01
CA SER A 634 32.73 7.33 15.62
C SER A 634 31.26 7.38 15.22
N GLY A 635 30.43 8.07 16.01
CA GLY A 635 28.99 8.15 15.77
C GLY A 635 28.60 8.91 14.50
N SER A 636 29.44 9.83 14.02
CA SER A 636 29.27 10.52 12.75
C SER A 636 29.97 9.78 11.61
N GLY A 637 31.30 9.83 11.58
CA GLY A 637 32.11 9.34 10.46
C GLY A 637 31.94 7.86 10.15
N PHE A 638 31.96 7.00 11.18
CA PHE A 638 31.81 5.56 10.95
C PHE A 638 30.38 5.18 10.55
N THR A 639 29.38 5.88 11.08
CA THR A 639 27.97 5.69 10.67
C THR A 639 27.77 6.03 9.21
N SER A 640 28.27 7.18 8.75
CA SER A 640 28.21 7.56 7.33
C SER A 640 28.84 6.49 6.42
N LEU A 641 30.05 6.04 6.76
CA LEU A 641 30.74 4.99 6.01
C LEU A 641 29.94 3.68 6.01
N LEU A 642 29.34 3.30 7.14
CA LEU A 642 28.55 2.08 7.23
C LEU A 642 27.26 2.18 6.41
N MET A 643 26.58 3.33 6.43
CA MET A 643 25.33 3.56 5.69
C MET A 643 25.53 3.49 4.18
N GLU A 644 26.63 4.04 3.66
CA GLU A 644 27.04 3.86 2.26
C GLU A 644 27.19 2.39 1.90
N ARG A 645 27.92 1.63 2.73
CA ARG A 645 28.18 0.20 2.48
C ARG A 645 26.93 -0.66 2.60
N LEU A 646 26.08 -0.38 3.58
CA LEU A 646 24.79 -1.05 3.73
C LEU A 646 23.87 -0.75 2.54
N SER A 647 23.93 0.45 1.97
CA SER A 647 23.14 0.79 0.78
C SER A 647 23.64 0.05 -0.48
N VAL A 648 24.94 -0.24 -0.57
CA VAL A 648 25.51 -1.07 -1.65
C VAL A 648 25.13 -2.54 -1.48
N ASP A 649 25.31 -3.12 -0.28
CA ASP A 649 25.07 -4.54 -0.04
C ASP A 649 23.57 -4.88 0.10
N TYR A 650 22.77 -3.96 0.65
CA TYR A 650 21.36 -4.15 1.02
C TYR A 650 20.46 -3.01 0.50
N GLY A 651 20.63 -2.59 -0.75
CA GLY A 651 19.95 -1.42 -1.31
C GLY A 651 18.41 -1.42 -1.24
N LYS A 652 17.77 -2.59 -1.27
CA LYS A 652 16.29 -2.71 -1.17
C LYS A 652 15.75 -2.69 0.27
N LYS A 653 16.61 -2.66 1.29
CA LYS A 653 16.21 -2.78 2.70
C LYS A 653 16.11 -1.41 3.37
N SER A 654 15.07 -1.22 4.19
CA SER A 654 14.83 0.05 4.88
C SER A 654 15.87 0.30 5.98
N LYS A 655 16.30 1.54 6.15
CA LYS A 655 17.29 1.96 7.15
C LYS A 655 16.71 3.15 7.93
N LEU A 656 16.42 2.93 9.21
CA LEU A 656 15.95 3.97 10.11
C LEU A 656 17.04 4.34 11.11
N GLU A 657 17.19 5.63 11.35
CA GLU A 657 18.20 6.18 12.25
C GLU A 657 17.59 6.75 13.53
N PHE A 658 18.28 6.56 14.64
CA PHE A 658 18.06 7.27 15.90
C PHE A 658 19.32 8.07 16.21
N ALA A 659 19.28 9.37 15.90
CA ALA A 659 20.44 10.24 15.91
C ALA A 659 20.37 11.23 17.07
N ILE A 660 21.39 11.22 17.94
CA ILE A 660 21.50 12.16 19.04
C ILE A 660 22.01 13.51 18.52
N TYR A 661 21.17 14.54 18.64
CA TYR A 661 21.47 15.91 18.25
C TYR A 661 22.33 16.62 19.32
N PRO A 662 23.38 17.36 18.90
CA PRO A 662 24.35 17.94 19.82
C PRO A 662 23.78 19.14 20.59
N ALA A 663 24.00 19.15 21.91
CA ALA A 663 23.52 20.18 22.82
C ALA A 663 24.68 20.85 23.57
N PRO A 664 24.83 22.19 23.53
CA PRO A 664 25.99 22.88 24.09
C PRO A 664 26.15 22.77 25.61
N GLN A 665 25.08 22.41 26.34
CA GLN A 665 25.13 22.24 27.80
C GLN A 665 25.79 20.92 28.23
N ILE A 666 25.74 19.90 27.36
CA ILE A 666 26.18 18.52 27.63
C ILE A 666 27.35 18.14 26.70
N ALA A 667 27.54 18.89 25.61
CA ALA A 667 28.60 18.71 24.63
C ALA A 667 29.97 18.61 25.28
N THR A 668 30.66 17.51 25.00
CA THR A 668 32.05 17.29 25.44
C THR A 668 33.04 17.75 24.38
N ALA A 669 32.60 17.99 23.14
CA ALA A 669 33.45 18.39 22.03
C ALA A 669 33.02 19.72 21.42
N VAL A 670 34.01 20.55 21.08
CA VAL A 670 33.79 21.86 20.43
C VAL A 670 33.43 21.71 18.95
N VAL A 671 33.92 20.64 18.32
CA VAL A 671 33.78 20.38 16.87
C VAL A 671 32.52 19.59 16.50
N GLU A 672 31.60 19.37 17.43
CA GLU A 672 30.33 18.67 17.17
C GLU A 672 29.53 19.24 15.98
N PRO A 673 29.45 20.58 15.76
CA PRO A 673 28.75 21.11 14.58
C PRO A 673 29.39 20.67 13.26
N TYR A 674 30.71 20.51 13.19
CA TYR A 674 31.36 20.00 11.97
C TYR A 674 30.97 18.55 11.72
N ASN A 675 31.07 17.72 12.75
CA ASN A 675 30.73 16.30 12.63
C ASN A 675 29.26 16.09 12.24
N ALA A 676 28.35 16.90 12.79
CA ALA A 676 26.93 16.80 12.52
C ALA A 676 26.56 17.17 11.06
N ILE A 677 27.11 18.25 10.51
CA ILE A 677 26.89 18.63 9.10
C ILE A 677 27.43 17.57 8.15
N LEU A 678 28.67 17.12 8.37
CA LEU A 678 29.31 16.11 7.52
C LEU A 678 28.58 14.77 7.56
N CYS A 679 28.12 14.36 8.75
CA CYS A 679 27.31 13.16 8.90
C CYS A 679 26.00 13.29 8.13
N THR A 680 25.29 14.41 8.32
CA THR A 680 23.96 14.61 7.71
C THR A 680 24.07 14.60 6.19
N HIS A 681 25.05 15.32 5.63
CA HIS A 681 25.27 15.36 4.19
C HIS A 681 25.46 13.97 3.57
N THR A 682 26.29 13.14 4.19
CA THR A 682 26.60 11.80 3.67
C THR A 682 25.51 10.77 3.92
N THR A 683 24.75 10.88 5.02
CA THR A 683 23.65 9.94 5.31
C THR A 683 22.33 10.32 4.65
N LEU A 684 22.16 11.55 4.15
CA LEU A 684 20.89 12.05 3.60
C LEU A 684 20.36 11.21 2.43
N GLU A 685 21.23 10.67 1.58
CA GLU A 685 20.81 9.82 0.45
C GLU A 685 20.61 8.35 0.83
N HIS A 686 21.12 7.94 2.00
CA HIS A 686 21.16 6.55 2.44
C HIS A 686 20.18 6.23 3.55
N SER A 687 19.68 7.22 4.28
CA SER A 687 18.69 7.05 5.35
C SER A 687 17.28 7.17 4.79
N ASP A 688 16.38 6.24 5.17
CA ASP A 688 14.97 6.33 4.76
C ASP A 688 14.17 7.21 5.73
N CYS A 689 14.56 7.27 7.00
CA CYS A 689 13.91 8.05 8.04
C CYS A 689 14.82 8.19 9.28
N CYS A 690 14.99 9.41 9.78
CA CYS A 690 15.90 9.74 10.87
C CYS A 690 15.18 10.43 12.03
N PHE A 691 15.09 9.75 13.18
CA PHE A 691 14.55 10.29 14.41
C PHE A 691 15.63 11.08 15.15
N MET A 692 15.51 12.40 15.12
CA MET A 692 16.40 13.29 15.85
C MET A 692 16.02 13.38 17.33
N VAL A 693 17.03 13.29 18.19
CA VAL A 693 16.86 13.30 19.64
C VAL A 693 17.78 14.36 20.24
N ASP A 694 17.22 15.50 20.64
CA ASP A 694 17.97 16.63 21.22
C ASP A 694 18.23 16.42 22.71
N ASN A 695 19.52 16.33 23.06
CA ASN A 695 19.97 16.20 24.44
C ASN A 695 19.52 17.38 25.30
N GLU A 696 19.40 18.60 24.76
CA GLU A 696 18.94 19.77 25.52
C GLU A 696 17.46 19.64 25.89
N ALA A 697 16.63 19.21 24.94
CA ALA A 697 15.20 19.05 25.16
C ALA A 697 14.92 17.96 26.20
N ILE A 698 15.61 16.83 26.13
CA ILE A 698 15.48 15.73 27.11
C ILE A 698 15.98 16.18 28.49
N TYR A 699 17.07 16.93 28.55
CA TYR A 699 17.57 17.48 29.81
C TYR A 699 16.54 18.40 30.48
N ASP A 700 15.92 19.28 29.70
CA ASP A 700 14.85 20.17 30.17
C ASP A 700 13.61 19.38 30.64
N ILE A 701 13.21 18.33 29.93
CA ILE A 701 12.11 17.44 30.35
C ILE A 701 12.43 16.74 31.66
N CYS A 702 13.64 16.16 31.80
CA CYS A 702 14.06 15.49 33.04
C CYS A 702 14.07 16.46 34.22
N ARG A 703 14.53 17.70 34.01
CA ARG A 703 14.59 18.70 35.07
C ARG A 703 13.22 19.23 35.47
N ARG A 704 12.33 19.46 34.50
CA ARG A 704 11.01 20.06 34.73
C ARG A 704 9.98 19.04 35.21
N ASN A 705 9.95 17.86 34.60
CA ASN A 705 8.87 16.90 34.79
C ASN A 705 9.24 15.77 35.77
N LEU A 706 10.51 15.38 35.82
CA LEU A 706 11.02 14.37 36.75
C LEU A 706 11.62 14.95 38.04
N ASP A 707 11.67 16.29 38.15
CA ASP A 707 12.27 17.03 39.28
C ASP A 707 13.75 16.70 39.56
N ILE A 708 14.50 16.31 38.52
CA ILE A 708 15.93 15.98 38.63
C ILE A 708 16.76 17.25 38.41
N GLU A 709 17.44 17.76 39.44
CA GLU A 709 18.24 18.99 39.31
C GLU A 709 19.38 18.89 38.30
N ARG A 710 20.05 17.72 38.23
CA ARG A 710 21.17 17.45 37.31
C ARG A 710 21.04 16.07 36.68
N PRO A 711 20.29 15.95 35.57
CA PRO A 711 20.17 14.71 34.81
C PRO A 711 21.54 14.16 34.37
N THR A 712 21.73 12.85 34.54
CA THR A 712 22.89 12.10 34.04
C THR A 712 22.55 11.41 32.72
N TYR A 713 23.55 10.93 31.97
CA TYR A 713 23.32 10.14 30.75
C TYR A 713 22.43 8.92 30.99
N THR A 714 22.49 8.29 32.17
CA THR A 714 21.59 7.19 32.53
C THR A 714 20.13 7.65 32.59
N ASN A 715 19.85 8.83 33.13
CA ASN A 715 18.49 9.38 33.18
C ASN A 715 17.99 9.72 31.76
N LEU A 716 18.84 10.36 30.95
CA LEU A 716 18.53 10.71 29.56
C LEU A 716 18.24 9.46 28.73
N ASN A 717 19.14 8.47 28.77
CA ASN A 717 19.03 7.23 27.99
C ASN A 717 17.82 6.39 28.39
N ARG A 718 17.41 6.40 29.66
CA ARG A 718 16.16 5.73 30.09
C ARG A 718 14.92 6.39 29.51
N LEU A 719 14.89 7.73 29.43
CA LEU A 719 13.79 8.43 28.78
C LEU A 719 13.80 8.17 27.27
N ILE A 720 14.97 8.20 26.62
CA ILE A 720 15.11 7.86 25.19
C ILE A 720 14.64 6.42 24.94
N ALA A 721 15.05 5.46 25.77
CA ALA A 721 14.65 4.06 25.64
C ALA A 721 13.13 3.86 25.72
N GLN A 722 12.42 4.62 26.54
CA GLN A 722 10.95 4.58 26.59
C GLN A 722 10.29 5.04 25.29
N ILE A 723 10.90 6.03 24.65
CA ILE A 723 10.40 6.61 23.40
C ILE A 723 10.71 5.66 22.25
N VAL A 724 11.96 5.19 22.14
CA VAL A 724 12.37 4.18 21.17
C VAL A 724 11.50 2.93 21.35
N SER A 725 11.23 2.51 22.58
CA SER A 725 10.30 1.40 22.86
C SER A 725 8.90 1.68 22.35
N SER A 726 8.37 2.90 22.51
CA SER A 726 7.05 3.26 22.00
C SER A 726 6.98 3.34 20.47
N ILE A 727 8.05 3.78 19.81
CA ILE A 727 8.18 3.82 18.35
C ILE A 727 8.28 2.39 17.79
N THR A 728 9.13 1.56 18.39
CA THR A 728 9.37 0.16 17.97
C THR A 728 8.33 -0.82 18.51
N ALA A 729 7.37 -0.35 19.32
CA ALA A 729 6.35 -1.22 19.91
C ALA A 729 5.48 -1.87 18.84
N SER A 730 5.19 -1.17 17.74
CA SER A 730 4.42 -1.72 16.62
C SER A 730 5.13 -2.86 15.86
N LEU A 731 6.46 -2.94 16.00
CA LEU A 731 7.29 -3.97 15.37
C LEU A 731 7.47 -5.20 16.28
N ARG A 732 7.39 -4.99 17.60
CA ARG A 732 7.64 -6.04 18.62
C ARG A 732 6.38 -6.62 19.21
N PHE A 733 5.31 -5.83 19.21
CA PHE A 733 4.00 -6.21 19.69
C PHE A 733 3.00 -6.10 18.57
N ASP A 734 2.12 -7.08 18.58
CA ASP A 734 1.09 -7.22 17.59
C ASP A 734 -0.01 -6.14 17.73
N GLY A 735 -0.57 -5.69 16.60
CA GLY A 735 -1.82 -4.90 16.56
C GLY A 735 -1.72 -3.37 16.55
N ALA A 736 -0.56 -2.76 16.28
CA ALA A 736 -0.42 -1.30 16.15
C ALA A 736 0.01 -0.85 14.74
N LEU A 737 -0.46 0.32 14.30
CA LEU A 737 -0.03 1.02 13.07
C LEU A 737 1.51 1.15 12.99
N ASN A 738 2.07 1.07 11.78
CA ASN A 738 3.51 0.97 11.48
C ASN A 738 4.08 -0.43 11.82
N VAL A 739 3.44 -1.47 11.27
CA VAL A 739 3.81 -2.88 11.49
C VAL A 739 5.16 -3.21 10.83
N ASP A 740 5.57 -2.42 9.83
CA ASP A 740 6.85 -2.57 9.14
C ASP A 740 7.67 -1.28 9.12
N LEU A 741 8.99 -1.45 8.95
CA LEU A 741 9.91 -0.33 8.71
C LEU A 741 9.53 0.48 7.46
N THR A 742 9.04 -0.16 6.40
CA THR A 742 8.61 0.53 5.18
C THR A 742 7.37 1.40 5.41
N GLU A 743 6.47 0.99 6.32
CA GLU A 743 5.30 1.81 6.66
C GLU A 743 5.72 3.13 7.32
N PHE A 744 6.82 3.17 8.10
CA PHE A 744 7.32 4.44 8.63
C PHE A 744 7.65 5.43 7.52
N GLN A 745 8.32 4.99 6.45
CA GLN A 745 8.64 5.82 5.30
C GLN A 745 7.36 6.28 4.60
N THR A 746 6.49 5.35 4.19
CA THR A 746 5.23 5.68 3.48
C THR A 746 4.32 6.59 4.30
N ASN A 747 4.36 6.46 5.64
CA ASN A 747 3.46 7.20 6.52
C ASN A 747 3.96 8.56 6.95
N LEU A 748 5.27 8.75 7.09
CA LEU A 748 5.87 9.95 7.68
C LEU A 748 6.70 10.76 6.69
N VAL A 749 7.19 10.16 5.60
CA VAL A 749 8.17 10.76 4.69
C VAL A 749 7.51 10.99 3.33
N PRO A 750 6.93 12.19 3.08
CA PRO A 750 6.31 12.52 1.80
C PRO A 750 7.36 12.78 0.70
N TYR A 751 8.53 13.30 1.07
CA TYR A 751 9.64 13.60 0.17
C TYR A 751 10.91 12.92 0.69
N PRO A 752 11.71 12.27 -0.18
CA PRO A 752 12.89 11.52 0.24
C PRO A 752 13.91 12.33 1.07
N ARG A 753 14.12 13.62 0.78
CA ARG A 753 15.04 14.48 1.55
C ARG A 753 14.47 14.96 2.89
N ILE A 754 13.13 15.00 3.03
CA ILE A 754 12.43 15.51 4.22
C ILE A 754 12.00 14.33 5.11
N HIS A 755 12.99 13.60 5.61
CA HIS A 755 12.80 12.36 6.35
C HIS A 755 13.13 12.47 7.85
N PHE A 756 13.04 13.68 8.43
CA PHE A 756 13.36 13.96 9.84
C PHE A 756 12.09 14.22 10.68
N PRO A 757 11.34 13.18 11.07
CA PRO A 757 10.17 13.36 11.92
C PRO A 757 10.55 13.74 13.34
N LEU A 758 9.75 14.64 13.92
CA LEU A 758 9.81 15.03 15.33
C LEU A 758 9.06 14.00 16.19
N ALA A 759 9.72 13.46 17.20
CA ALA A 759 9.08 12.61 18.21
C ALA A 759 8.73 13.41 19.48
N THR A 760 7.55 13.13 20.04
CA THR A 760 7.02 13.74 21.27
C THR A 760 6.40 12.67 22.15
N TYR A 761 6.69 12.68 23.44
CA TYR A 761 6.22 11.64 24.35
C TYR A 761 5.47 12.21 25.56
N ALA A 762 4.31 11.64 25.85
CA ALA A 762 3.51 11.97 27.03
C ALA A 762 2.82 10.73 27.60
N PRO A 763 2.67 10.62 28.93
CA PRO A 763 3.10 11.59 29.93
C PRO A 763 4.50 11.27 30.48
N THR A 764 5.25 12.29 30.88
CA THR A 764 6.52 12.15 31.60
C THR A 764 6.30 12.55 33.06
N VAL A 765 6.08 11.57 33.93
CA VAL A 765 5.75 11.82 35.36
C VAL A 765 6.78 11.16 36.25
N SER A 766 7.26 11.90 37.26
CA SER A 766 8.15 11.37 38.30
C SER A 766 7.50 10.22 39.08
N ALA A 767 8.29 9.22 39.44
CA ALA A 767 7.87 8.09 40.29
C ALA A 767 7.23 8.54 41.62
N GLU A 768 7.61 9.70 42.16
CA GLU A 768 7.06 10.26 43.40
C GLU A 768 5.64 10.82 43.22
N LYS A 769 5.30 11.28 42.01
CA LYS A 769 4.01 11.91 41.67
C LYS A 769 2.97 10.93 41.12
N ALA A 770 3.31 9.65 41.02
CA ALA A 770 2.52 8.60 40.37
C ALA A 770 1.07 8.45 40.87
N TYR A 771 0.78 8.78 42.13
CA TYR A 771 -0.55 8.58 42.74
C TYR A 771 -1.53 9.74 42.52
N HIS A 772 -1.06 10.90 42.06
CA HIS A 772 -1.87 12.12 42.01
C HIS A 772 -2.49 12.42 40.64
N GLU A 773 -1.93 11.89 39.54
CA GLU A 773 -2.34 12.27 38.18
C GLU A 773 -2.52 11.03 37.29
N GLN A 774 -3.78 10.61 37.09
CA GLN A 774 -4.14 9.72 35.99
C GLN A 774 -4.67 10.57 34.83
N LEU A 775 -3.84 10.73 33.79
CA LEU A 775 -4.20 11.52 32.62
C LEU A 775 -5.15 10.72 31.71
N SER A 776 -6.20 11.39 31.25
CA SER A 776 -7.16 10.87 30.28
C SER A 776 -6.58 10.90 28.86
N VAL A 777 -7.18 10.14 27.92
CA VAL A 777 -6.75 10.12 26.51
C VAL A 777 -6.71 11.53 25.91
N PRO A 778 -7.75 12.39 26.05
CA PRO A 778 -7.70 13.75 25.50
C PRO A 778 -6.60 14.63 26.10
N GLU A 779 -6.30 14.48 27.40
CA GLU A 779 -5.23 15.24 28.06
C GLU A 779 -3.85 14.82 27.53
N LEU A 780 -3.62 13.52 27.33
CA LEU A 780 -2.41 13.01 26.70
C LEU A 780 -2.26 13.50 25.26
N THR A 781 -3.31 13.40 24.47
CA THR A 781 -3.33 13.90 23.08
C THR A 781 -2.96 15.38 23.04
N ASN A 782 -3.49 16.19 23.96
CA ASN A 782 -3.17 17.61 24.04
C ASN A 782 -1.71 17.87 24.47
N ALA A 783 -1.19 17.11 25.44
CA ALA A 783 0.18 17.24 25.92
C ALA A 783 1.22 16.96 24.84
N CYS A 784 0.92 16.09 23.86
CA CYS A 784 1.81 15.86 22.71
C CYS A 784 1.92 17.06 21.76
N PHE A 785 0.99 18.01 21.78
CA PHE A 785 1.11 19.26 20.99
C PHE A 785 1.76 20.40 21.77
N GLU A 786 2.21 20.16 23.00
CA GLU A 786 2.94 21.13 23.79
C GLU A 786 4.44 21.07 23.47
N PRO A 787 5.08 22.20 23.10
CA PRO A 787 6.53 22.23 22.83
C PRO A 787 7.39 21.76 24.00
N ALA A 788 6.85 21.81 25.21
CA ALA A 788 7.52 21.40 26.44
C ALA A 788 7.85 19.90 26.49
N ASN A 789 7.15 19.05 25.73
CA ASN A 789 7.28 17.59 25.75
C ASN A 789 8.02 17.05 24.51
N GLN A 790 8.46 17.92 23.62
CA GLN A 790 9.12 17.57 22.36
C GLN A 790 10.57 17.16 22.57
N LEU A 791 11.04 16.22 21.76
CA LEU A 791 12.42 15.75 21.85
C LEU A 791 13.41 16.56 21.05
N VAL A 792 12.94 17.47 20.20
CA VAL A 792 13.78 18.46 19.54
C VAL A 792 13.23 19.82 19.87
N LYS A 793 14.12 20.74 20.21
CA LYS A 793 13.75 22.11 20.54
C LYS A 793 13.43 22.89 19.27
N CYS A 794 12.16 22.95 18.90
CA CYS A 794 11.62 23.82 17.86
C CYS A 794 10.23 24.31 18.27
N ASP A 795 9.72 25.38 17.65
CA ASP A 795 8.33 25.77 17.82
C ASP A 795 7.48 25.30 16.62
N PRO A 796 6.67 24.23 16.76
CA PRO A 796 5.82 23.74 15.68
C PRO A 796 4.76 24.73 15.23
N ARG A 797 4.49 25.78 16.01
CA ARG A 797 3.52 26.82 15.64
C ARG A 797 4.03 27.71 14.52
N HIS A 798 5.34 27.74 14.29
CA HIS A 798 5.94 28.45 13.15
C HIS A 798 6.07 27.57 11.91
N GLY A 799 5.76 26.27 12.01
CA GLY A 799 5.80 25.34 10.90
C GLY A 799 4.44 24.78 10.54
N LYS A 800 4.43 23.94 9.51
CA LYS A 800 3.28 23.15 9.08
C LYS A 800 3.55 21.67 9.32
N TYR A 801 2.50 20.91 9.57
CA TYR A 801 2.56 19.45 9.68
C TYR A 801 2.33 18.83 8.31
N MET A 802 3.24 17.96 7.90
CA MET A 802 3.10 17.13 6.69
C MET A 802 2.42 15.81 7.01
N ALA A 803 2.82 15.19 8.12
CA ALA A 803 2.26 13.93 8.59
C ALA A 803 2.30 13.87 10.12
N CYS A 804 1.31 13.21 10.73
CA CYS A 804 1.24 12.99 12.16
C CYS A 804 0.77 11.55 12.46
N CYS A 805 1.59 10.80 13.18
CA CYS A 805 1.28 9.47 13.69
C CYS A 805 1.17 9.51 15.22
N MET A 806 0.10 8.95 15.76
CA MET A 806 -0.18 8.88 17.19
C MET A 806 -0.15 7.43 17.66
N LEU A 807 0.90 7.05 18.39
CA LEU A 807 1.13 5.70 18.90
C LEU A 807 0.75 5.63 20.38
N TYR A 808 -0.48 5.19 20.65
CA TYR A 808 -0.99 4.97 21.99
C TYR A 808 -0.56 3.63 22.55
N ARG A 809 -0.29 3.58 23.86
CA ARG A 809 0.01 2.37 24.63
C ARG A 809 -0.85 2.28 25.88
N GLY A 810 -1.30 1.08 26.23
CA GLY A 810 -2.03 0.76 27.45
C GLY A 810 -3.56 0.83 27.33
N ASP A 811 -4.23 1.18 28.43
CA ASP A 811 -5.70 1.24 28.51
C ASP A 811 -6.26 2.43 27.70
N VAL A 812 -6.44 2.22 26.40
CA VAL A 812 -6.88 3.24 25.45
C VAL A 812 -8.07 2.74 24.62
N ILE A 813 -9.16 3.50 24.65
CA ILE A 813 -10.39 3.18 23.91
C ILE A 813 -10.36 3.93 22.56
N PRO A 814 -10.49 3.24 21.41
CA PRO A 814 -10.41 3.87 20.08
C PRO A 814 -11.39 5.03 19.87
N LYS A 815 -12.58 4.95 20.49
CA LYS A 815 -13.58 6.02 20.45
C LYS A 815 -13.07 7.33 21.06
N ASP A 816 -12.35 7.26 22.17
CA ASP A 816 -11.84 8.43 22.88
C ASP A 816 -10.67 9.05 22.11
N VAL A 817 -9.86 8.23 21.43
CA VAL A 817 -8.81 8.69 20.53
C VAL A 817 -9.40 9.48 19.37
N ASN A 818 -10.41 8.93 18.68
CA ASN A 818 -11.08 9.61 17.57
C ASN A 818 -11.73 10.94 18.00
N ALA A 819 -12.35 10.97 19.19
CA ALA A 819 -12.90 12.20 19.75
C ALA A 819 -11.81 13.24 20.07
N SER A 820 -10.67 12.79 20.59
CA SER A 820 -9.53 13.65 20.92
C SER A 820 -8.90 14.25 19.66
N ILE A 821 -8.71 13.45 18.62
CA ILE A 821 -8.19 13.92 17.32
C ILE A 821 -9.16 14.89 16.65
N ALA A 822 -10.46 14.61 16.69
CA ALA A 822 -11.46 15.54 16.18
C ALA A 822 -11.39 16.90 16.90
N CYS A 823 -11.17 16.92 18.22
CA CYS A 823 -10.96 18.15 18.96
C CYS A 823 -9.66 18.87 18.54
N ILE A 824 -8.56 18.14 18.41
CA ILE A 824 -7.27 18.68 17.95
C ILE A 824 -7.39 19.34 16.57
N LYS A 825 -8.09 18.70 15.63
CA LYS A 825 -8.31 19.23 14.27
C LYS A 825 -9.08 20.56 14.24
N THR A 826 -9.87 20.87 15.28
CA THR A 826 -10.57 22.16 15.37
C THR A 826 -9.67 23.31 15.86
N LYS A 827 -8.48 23.02 16.39
CA LYS A 827 -7.57 24.04 16.91
C LYS A 827 -6.83 24.73 15.77
N ARG A 828 -6.98 26.05 15.67
CA ARG A 828 -6.29 26.90 14.67
C ARG A 828 -4.76 26.93 14.80
N THR A 829 -4.23 26.48 15.92
CA THR A 829 -2.77 26.45 16.20
C THR A 829 -2.04 25.32 15.48
N ILE A 830 -2.77 24.36 14.93
CA ILE A 830 -2.20 23.19 14.25
C ILE A 830 -2.57 23.31 12.78
N GLN A 831 -1.57 23.62 11.95
CA GLN A 831 -1.74 23.80 10.52
C GLN A 831 -1.09 22.62 9.79
N PHE A 832 -1.86 21.97 8.93
CA PHE A 832 -1.34 20.98 7.99
C PHE A 832 -1.01 21.67 6.66
N VAL A 833 -0.17 21.02 5.87
CA VAL A 833 0.03 21.36 4.46
C VAL A 833 -1.25 21.08 3.65
N ASP A 834 -1.50 21.88 2.61
CA ASP A 834 -2.77 21.91 1.88
C ASP A 834 -3.06 20.56 1.18
N TRP A 835 -2.02 19.91 0.66
CA TRP A 835 -2.10 18.61 0.00
C TRP A 835 -2.28 17.42 0.96
N CYS A 836 -2.26 17.64 2.29
CA CYS A 836 -2.48 16.58 3.30
C CYS A 836 -3.56 16.92 4.35
N PRO A 837 -4.85 17.01 3.98
CA PRO A 837 -5.92 17.40 4.90
C PRO A 837 -6.30 16.31 5.93
N THR A 838 -5.92 15.05 5.71
CA THR A 838 -6.28 13.89 6.56
C THR A 838 -5.10 13.34 7.39
N GLY A 839 -4.04 14.12 7.61
CA GLY A 839 -2.72 13.69 8.09
C GLY A 839 -2.55 13.08 9.49
N PHE A 840 -3.60 12.55 10.13
CA PHE A 840 -3.49 11.80 11.39
C PHE A 840 -3.63 10.30 11.17
N LYS A 841 -2.59 9.56 11.55
CA LYS A 841 -2.61 8.09 11.62
C LYS A 841 -2.53 7.65 13.08
N VAL A 842 -3.26 6.61 13.46
CA VAL A 842 -3.40 6.16 14.85
C VAL A 842 -2.99 4.70 15.00
N GLY A 843 -2.06 4.43 15.90
CA GLY A 843 -1.72 3.09 16.39
C GLY A 843 -2.11 2.95 17.86
N ILE A 844 -2.64 1.79 18.25
CA ILE A 844 -3.00 1.49 19.64
C ILE A 844 -2.43 0.12 20.00
N ASN A 845 -1.53 0.08 20.97
CA ASN A 845 -1.07 -1.15 21.60
C ASN A 845 -1.70 -1.23 23.00
N TYR A 846 -2.40 -2.33 23.30
CA TYR A 846 -3.13 -2.49 24.56
C TYR A 846 -2.22 -2.85 25.75
N GLN A 847 -0.96 -3.20 25.51
CA GLN A 847 -0.01 -3.46 26.58
C GLN A 847 0.42 -2.14 27.26
N PRO A 848 0.38 -2.08 28.61
CA PRO A 848 0.78 -0.88 29.33
C PRO A 848 2.28 -0.59 29.13
N PRO A 849 2.71 0.68 29.23
CA PRO A 849 4.12 1.05 29.27
C PRO A 849 4.85 0.39 30.46
N THR A 850 5.91 -0.35 30.15
CA THR A 850 6.78 -0.94 31.18
C THR A 850 7.84 0.08 31.57
N VAL A 851 8.17 0.16 32.86
CA VAL A 851 9.24 1.03 33.36
C VAL A 851 10.36 0.19 33.98
N VAL A 852 11.59 0.64 33.80
CA VAL A 852 12.77 -0.03 34.37
C VAL A 852 12.72 0.06 35.90
N PRO A 853 12.91 -1.05 36.64
CA PRO A 853 13.00 -1.02 38.10
C PRO A 853 14.12 -0.07 38.58
N GLY A 854 13.80 0.85 39.49
CA GLY A 854 14.74 1.89 39.92
C GLY A 854 14.97 3.00 38.89
N GLY A 855 14.08 3.11 37.90
CA GLY A 855 13.97 4.25 36.99
C GLY A 855 13.21 5.44 37.60
N ASP A 856 13.36 6.59 36.97
CA ASP A 856 12.81 7.87 37.45
C ASP A 856 11.33 8.07 37.05
N LEU A 857 10.83 7.26 36.11
CA LEU A 857 9.48 7.35 35.56
C LEU A 857 8.47 6.54 36.38
N ALA A 858 7.29 7.13 36.60
CA ALA A 858 6.15 6.47 37.21
C ALA A 858 5.56 5.37 36.31
N LYS A 859 5.00 4.32 36.93
CA LYS A 859 4.14 3.37 36.24
C LYS A 859 2.83 4.06 35.85
N VAL A 860 2.56 4.14 34.55
CA VAL A 860 1.35 4.73 34.00
C VAL A 860 0.48 3.67 33.32
N GLN A 861 -0.83 3.86 33.36
CA GLN A 861 -1.79 2.94 32.71
C GLN A 861 -1.83 3.13 31.19
N ARG A 862 -1.46 4.32 30.71
CA ARG A 862 -1.52 4.72 29.32
C ARG A 862 -0.43 5.75 29.00
N ALA A 863 0.11 5.68 27.79
CA ALA A 863 1.03 6.67 27.23
C ALA A 863 0.77 6.87 25.74
N LEU A 864 1.35 7.93 25.19
CA LEU A 864 1.25 8.32 23.80
C LEU A 864 2.62 8.82 23.32
N CYS A 865 3.10 8.22 22.24
CA CYS A 865 4.20 8.75 21.45
C CYS A 865 3.64 9.32 20.14
N MET A 866 3.79 10.62 19.93
CA MET A 866 3.45 11.27 18.68
C MET A 866 4.71 11.41 17.82
N ILE A 867 4.62 10.97 16.57
CA ILE A 867 5.64 11.15 15.56
C ILE A 867 5.06 12.07 14.50
N SER A 868 5.63 13.25 14.33
CA SER A 868 5.11 14.25 13.41
C SER A 868 6.21 14.79 12.51
N ASN A 869 6.02 14.71 11.20
CA ASN A 869 6.91 15.39 10.26
C ASN A 869 6.42 16.84 10.10
N THR A 870 7.24 17.79 10.54
CA THR A 870 6.91 19.22 10.56
C THR A 870 8.05 20.06 10.03
N THR A 871 7.73 21.11 9.27
CA THR A 871 8.73 22.04 8.75
C THR A 871 9.44 22.84 9.85
N ALA A 872 8.90 22.89 11.07
CA ALA A 872 9.53 23.56 12.19
C ALA A 872 10.89 22.96 12.60
N ILE A 873 11.18 21.71 12.21
CA ILE A 873 12.48 21.09 12.49
C ILE A 873 13.64 21.81 11.76
N ALA A 874 13.35 22.60 10.71
CA ALA A 874 14.31 23.47 10.04
C ALA A 874 15.01 24.45 11.02
N GLU A 875 14.34 24.87 12.10
CA GLU A 875 14.97 25.71 13.13
C GLU A 875 16.16 25.01 13.82
N ALA A 876 16.15 23.68 13.91
CA ALA A 876 17.26 22.91 14.47
C ALA A 876 18.45 22.87 13.53
N TRP A 877 18.22 22.77 12.21
CA TRP A 877 19.25 22.84 11.18
C TRP A 877 19.88 24.24 11.14
N ALA A 878 19.08 25.29 11.12
CA ALA A 878 19.56 26.68 11.11
C ALA A 878 20.48 27.02 12.29
N ARG A 879 20.21 26.47 13.48
CA ARG A 879 21.09 26.64 14.65
C ARG A 879 22.44 25.94 14.48
N LEU A 880 22.44 24.80 13.80
CA LEU A 880 23.63 23.99 13.59
C LEU A 880 24.50 24.63 12.49
N ASP A 881 23.87 25.02 11.38
CA ASP A 881 24.48 25.75 10.26
C ASP A 881 25.09 27.07 10.74
N HIS A 882 24.40 27.83 11.59
CA HIS A 882 24.95 29.05 12.17
C HIS A 882 26.24 28.81 12.98
N LYS A 883 26.28 27.73 13.79
CA LYS A 883 27.49 27.38 14.55
C LYS A 883 28.62 26.93 13.64
N PHE A 884 28.30 26.16 12.60
CA PHE A 884 29.25 25.77 11.57
C PHE A 884 29.88 26.99 10.91
N ASP A 885 29.05 27.94 10.45
CA ASP A 885 29.50 29.15 9.74
C ASP A 885 30.43 30.01 10.59
N LEU A 886 30.14 30.16 11.90
CA LEU A 886 30.99 30.90 12.82
C LEU A 886 32.40 30.30 12.96
N MET A 887 32.50 28.97 13.01
CA MET A 887 33.79 28.27 13.11
C MET A 887 34.52 28.25 11.76
N TYR A 888 33.78 27.96 10.69
CA TYR A 888 34.32 27.81 9.33
C TYR A 888 34.83 29.13 8.76
N ALA A 889 34.16 30.25 9.07
CA ALA A 889 34.63 31.59 8.70
C ALA A 889 36.03 31.93 9.26
N LYS A 890 36.46 31.25 10.34
CA LYS A 890 37.81 31.39 10.91
C LYS A 890 38.75 30.23 10.57
N ARG A 891 38.27 29.25 9.79
CA ARG A 891 38.95 27.99 9.53
C ARG A 891 39.43 27.31 10.82
N ALA A 892 38.64 27.43 11.90
CA ALA A 892 38.99 26.84 13.18
C ALA A 892 38.91 25.31 13.09
N PHE A 893 39.90 24.61 13.65
CA PHE A 893 39.95 23.14 13.73
C PHE A 893 39.97 22.33 12.41
N ILE A 894 39.82 22.95 11.23
CA ILE A 894 39.82 22.26 9.91
C ILE A 894 41.06 21.38 9.69
N HIS A 895 42.24 21.82 10.14
CA HIS A 895 43.49 21.07 9.99
C HIS A 895 43.48 19.67 10.61
N TRP A 896 42.63 19.42 11.62
CA TRP A 896 42.45 18.08 12.18
C TRP A 896 41.74 17.12 11.23
N TYR A 897 40.81 17.62 10.41
CA TYR A 897 40.06 16.83 9.44
C TYR A 897 40.90 16.58 8.19
N VAL A 898 41.51 17.65 7.65
CA VAL A 898 42.37 17.55 6.46
C VAL A 898 43.61 16.68 6.72
N GLY A 899 44.15 16.73 7.95
CA GLY A 899 45.26 15.86 8.37
C GLY A 899 44.93 14.37 8.39
N GLU A 900 43.64 14.01 8.37
CA GLU A 900 43.12 12.64 8.46
C GLU A 900 42.53 12.18 7.11
N GLY A 901 42.94 12.81 6.01
CA GLY A 901 42.65 12.34 4.65
C GLY A 901 41.36 12.86 4.02
N MET A 902 40.63 13.76 4.70
CA MET A 902 39.45 14.44 4.17
C MET A 902 39.85 15.67 3.34
N GLU A 903 39.17 15.93 2.23
CA GLU A 903 39.43 17.14 1.46
C GLU A 903 38.76 18.37 2.10
N GLU A 904 39.41 19.54 2.04
CA GLU A 904 38.82 20.77 2.59
C GLU A 904 37.53 21.18 1.85
N GLY A 905 37.38 20.79 0.57
CA GLY A 905 36.21 21.06 -0.25
C GLY A 905 34.91 20.44 0.29
N GLU A 906 34.99 19.26 0.92
CA GLU A 906 33.82 18.54 1.47
C GLU A 906 33.07 19.36 2.52
N PHE A 907 33.74 20.27 3.24
CA PHE A 907 33.07 21.17 4.18
C PHE A 907 32.12 22.14 3.47
N CYS A 908 32.51 22.65 2.30
CA CYS A 908 31.66 23.53 1.51
C CYS A 908 30.49 22.76 0.91
N GLU A 909 30.75 21.58 0.35
CA GLU A 909 29.73 20.73 -0.26
C GLU A 909 28.66 20.33 0.76
N ALA A 910 29.08 19.85 1.93
CA ALA A 910 28.16 19.47 3.00
C ALA A 910 27.32 20.66 3.49
N ARG A 911 27.91 21.87 3.55
CA ARG A 911 27.22 23.09 3.95
C ARG A 911 26.22 23.58 2.90
N GLU A 912 26.53 23.42 1.62
CA GLU A 912 25.64 23.76 0.51
C GLU A 912 24.44 22.80 0.47
N ASP A 913 24.66 21.52 0.75
CA ASP A 913 23.58 20.53 0.80
C ASP A 913 22.64 20.75 2.01
N THR A 914 23.16 21.13 3.18
CA THR A 914 22.30 21.52 4.31
C THR A 914 21.54 22.83 4.04
N ALA A 915 22.15 23.80 3.34
CA ALA A 915 21.44 25.00 2.89
C ALA A 915 20.29 24.65 1.93
N ALA A 916 20.52 23.71 1.01
CA ALA A 916 19.48 23.22 0.11
C ALA A 916 18.35 22.54 0.89
N LEU A 917 18.69 21.72 1.90
CA LEU A 917 17.70 21.10 2.79
C LEU A 917 16.85 22.15 3.55
N GLU A 918 17.46 23.23 4.05
CA GLU A 918 16.71 24.34 4.68
C GLU A 918 15.73 24.97 3.69
N LYS A 919 16.16 25.19 2.45
CA LYS A 919 15.33 25.72 1.37
C LYS A 919 14.18 24.77 1.02
N ASP A 920 14.42 23.45 1.01
CA ASP A 920 13.38 22.44 0.78
C ASP A 920 12.27 22.56 1.85
N TYR A 921 12.63 22.78 3.12
CA TYR A 921 11.65 23.01 4.19
C TYR A 921 10.89 24.33 4.04
N GLU A 922 11.57 25.40 3.59
CA GLU A 922 10.92 26.68 3.31
C GLU A 922 9.90 26.56 2.17
N GLU A 923 10.25 25.88 1.08
CA GLU A 923 9.37 25.67 -0.08
C GLU A 923 8.13 24.87 0.29
N VAL A 924 8.26 23.80 1.09
CA VAL A 924 7.11 23.04 1.59
C VAL A 924 6.27 23.85 2.59
N GLY A 925 6.87 24.81 3.30
CA GLY A 925 6.19 25.70 4.23
C GLY A 925 5.33 26.77 3.54
N GLN A 926 5.67 27.16 2.30
CA GLN A 926 4.94 28.18 1.55
C GLN A 926 3.50 27.71 1.24
N GLU A 927 2.54 28.63 1.36
CA GLU A 927 1.16 28.37 0.94
C GLU A 927 1.11 28.36 -0.58
N THR A 928 0.64 27.25 -1.18
CA THR A 928 -0.09 27.36 -2.43
C THR A 928 -1.33 28.19 -2.12
N MET A 929 -1.46 29.38 -2.73
CA MET A 929 -2.70 30.15 -2.60
C MET A 929 -3.84 29.35 -3.22
N GLU A 930 -4.47 28.47 -2.44
CA GLU A 930 -5.67 27.78 -2.85
C GLU A 930 -6.86 28.73 -2.73
N VAL A 931 -7.48 28.94 -3.88
CA VAL A 931 -8.76 29.59 -4.09
C VAL A 931 -9.84 28.77 -3.38
N SER A 932 -10.01 28.99 -2.07
CA SER A 932 -11.17 28.48 -1.34
C SER A 932 -12.36 29.41 -1.56
N GLN A 933 -12.96 29.34 -2.75
CA GLN A 933 -14.38 29.57 -3.04
C GLN A 933 -14.56 29.54 -4.57
N GLU A 934 -15.33 28.57 -5.06
CA GLU A 934 -15.99 28.67 -6.37
C GLU A 934 -16.89 29.92 -6.38
N VAL A 935 -16.33 31.06 -6.78
CA VAL A 935 -17.09 32.21 -7.23
C VAL A 935 -17.02 32.19 -8.75
N GLN A 936 -18.17 31.97 -9.40
CA GLN A 936 -18.33 32.21 -10.83
C GLN A 936 -17.93 33.66 -11.17
N HIS A 937 -16.67 33.87 -11.57
CA HIS A 937 -16.22 35.12 -12.17
C HIS A 937 -16.56 35.09 -13.67
N GLY A 938 -17.81 35.41 -14.01
CA GLY A 938 -18.22 35.61 -15.40
C GLY A 938 -17.89 37.03 -15.87
N ILE A 939 -16.93 37.18 -16.78
CA ILE A 939 -16.75 38.41 -17.56
C ILE A 939 -17.92 38.50 -18.55
N GLN A 940 -18.56 39.66 -18.67
CA GLN A 940 -19.60 39.85 -19.67
C GLN A 940 -19.01 39.84 -21.09
N PRO A 941 -19.78 39.49 -22.14
CA PRO A 941 -19.29 39.45 -23.52
C PRO A 941 -18.72 40.79 -24.06
N ASP A 942 -18.88 41.89 -23.34
CA ASP A 942 -18.39 43.24 -23.65
C ASP A 942 -17.06 43.61 -22.92
N GLY A 943 -16.50 42.70 -22.11
CA GLY A 943 -15.25 42.86 -21.38
C GLY A 943 -15.36 43.59 -20.03
N GLN A 944 -16.58 43.85 -19.54
CA GLN A 944 -16.82 44.50 -18.25
C GLN A 944 -17.11 43.49 -17.12
N MET A 945 -16.64 43.81 -15.91
CA MET A 945 -17.00 43.05 -14.72
C MET A 945 -18.42 43.42 -14.24
N PRO A 946 -19.23 42.46 -13.75
CA PRO A 946 -20.54 42.76 -13.15
C PRO A 946 -20.41 43.76 -11.99
N SER A 947 -21.26 44.79 -11.97
CA SER A 947 -21.14 46.00 -11.15
C SER A 947 -21.35 45.85 -9.63
N ASP A 948 -21.30 44.65 -9.07
CA ASP A 948 -21.70 44.38 -7.67
C ASP A 948 -20.58 43.94 -6.72
N LYS A 949 -19.32 44.23 -7.06
CA LYS A 949 -18.21 44.18 -6.08
C LYS A 949 -17.25 45.33 -6.33
N THR A 950 -17.42 46.41 -5.56
CA THR A 950 -16.43 47.48 -5.46
C THR A 950 -15.12 46.92 -4.92
N ILE A 951 -14.09 47.18 -5.72
CA ILE A 951 -12.67 46.89 -5.62
C ILE A 951 -12.10 47.25 -4.24
N GLY A 952 -11.36 46.29 -3.67
CA GLY A 952 -10.59 46.44 -2.45
C GLY A 952 -9.60 45.29 -2.30
N GLY A 953 -8.57 45.27 -3.15
CA GLY A 953 -7.51 44.27 -3.17
C GLY A 953 -7.26 43.82 -4.61
N GLY A 954 -6.10 44.21 -5.18
CA GLY A 954 -5.68 43.77 -6.51
C GLY A 954 -5.46 42.26 -6.51
N ASP A 955 -6.29 41.55 -7.28
CA ASP A 955 -6.16 40.13 -7.53
C ASP A 955 -5.15 39.95 -8.67
N ASP A 956 -3.88 39.73 -8.32
CA ASP A 956 -2.78 39.59 -9.31
C ASP A 956 -2.95 38.36 -10.22
N SER A 957 -3.77 37.38 -9.81
CA SER A 957 -4.06 36.15 -10.58
C SER A 957 -4.88 36.40 -11.85
N PHE A 958 -5.76 37.42 -11.82
CA PHE A 958 -6.60 37.75 -12.97
C PHE A 958 -5.80 38.47 -14.08
N GLN A 959 -4.75 39.20 -13.69
CA GLN A 959 -3.84 39.88 -14.64
C GLN A 959 -2.95 38.91 -15.43
N THR A 960 -2.85 37.64 -15.00
CA THR A 960 -2.08 36.61 -15.69
C THR A 960 -2.61 36.34 -17.10
N PHE A 961 -3.94 36.24 -17.26
CA PHE A 961 -4.57 35.98 -18.56
C PHE A 961 -5.22 37.21 -19.19
N PHE A 962 -5.49 38.28 -18.43
CA PHE A 962 -6.14 39.48 -18.95
C PHE A 962 -5.28 40.74 -18.74
N SER A 963 -5.33 41.66 -19.69
CA SER A 963 -4.78 43.01 -19.57
C SER A 963 -5.92 44.02 -19.39
N GLU A 964 -5.78 44.94 -18.44
CA GLU A 964 -6.73 46.03 -18.25
C GLU A 964 -6.40 47.17 -19.23
N THR A 965 -7.35 47.53 -20.07
CA THR A 965 -7.25 48.70 -20.94
C THR A 965 -7.57 49.97 -20.14
N GLY A 966 -7.03 51.12 -20.55
CA GLY A 966 -7.28 52.41 -19.87
C GLY A 966 -8.74 52.88 -19.81
N ALA A 967 -9.68 52.11 -20.39
CA ALA A 967 -11.12 52.31 -20.31
C ALA A 967 -11.82 51.35 -19.30
N GLY A 968 -11.07 50.61 -18.48
CA GLY A 968 -11.59 49.67 -17.48
C GLY A 968 -12.15 48.36 -18.06
N LYS A 969 -11.81 48.03 -19.31
CA LYS A 969 -12.15 46.74 -19.94
C LYS A 969 -10.98 45.78 -19.85
N HIS A 970 -11.27 44.51 -19.59
CA HIS A 970 -10.27 43.45 -19.52
C HIS A 970 -10.24 42.66 -20.83
N VAL A 971 -9.07 42.63 -21.48
CA VAL A 971 -8.84 41.96 -22.77
C VAL A 971 -7.92 40.75 -22.53
N PRO A 972 -8.24 39.55 -23.04
CA PRO A 972 -7.41 38.37 -22.86
C PRO A 972 -6.08 38.52 -23.60
N ARG A 973 -4.98 38.09 -22.97
CA ARG A 973 -3.64 38.01 -23.57
C ARG A 973 -3.53 36.79 -24.47
N ALA A 974 -4.32 36.75 -25.54
CA ALA A 974 -4.39 35.62 -26.48
C ALA A 974 -4.15 36.07 -27.91
N ILE A 975 -3.53 35.22 -28.73
CA ILE A 975 -3.39 35.43 -30.18
C ILE A 975 -4.03 34.24 -30.87
N PHE A 976 -5.01 34.50 -31.72
CA PHE A 976 -5.60 33.49 -32.58
C PHE A 976 -5.00 33.62 -33.97
N VAL A 977 -4.45 32.52 -34.48
CA VAL A 977 -3.84 32.48 -35.80
C VAL A 977 -4.48 31.36 -36.59
N ASP A 978 -4.99 31.70 -37.77
CA ASP A 978 -5.26 30.71 -38.80
C ASP A 978 -4.73 31.20 -40.14
N LEU A 979 -4.14 30.29 -40.91
CA LEU A 979 -3.77 30.59 -42.29
C LEU A 979 -5.02 30.67 -43.18
N GLU A 980 -6.09 29.97 -42.80
CA GLU A 980 -7.39 30.09 -43.45
C GLU A 980 -8.20 31.28 -42.86
N PRO A 981 -8.71 32.19 -43.69
CA PRO A 981 -9.43 33.38 -43.19
C PRO A 981 -10.79 33.09 -42.53
N THR A 982 -11.42 31.95 -42.85
CA THR A 982 -12.82 31.64 -42.50
C THR A 982 -13.03 31.45 -40.98
N VAL A 983 -12.11 30.74 -40.31
CA VAL A 983 -12.28 30.32 -38.90
C VAL A 983 -12.12 31.50 -37.94
N VAL A 984 -11.13 32.37 -38.17
CA VAL A 984 -10.92 33.57 -37.33
C VAL A 984 -12.00 34.63 -37.61
N ASP A 985 -12.57 34.67 -38.82
CA ASP A 985 -13.70 35.54 -39.13
C ASP A 985 -14.99 35.18 -38.35
N GLU A 986 -15.18 33.89 -37.99
CA GLU A 986 -16.25 33.49 -37.07
C GLU A 986 -16.06 34.08 -35.68
N VAL A 987 -14.81 34.14 -35.19
CA VAL A 987 -14.49 34.80 -33.90
C VAL A 987 -14.69 36.31 -34.00
N ARG A 988 -14.37 36.94 -35.14
CA ARG A 988 -14.63 38.38 -35.40
C ARG A 988 -16.12 38.73 -35.44
N THR A 989 -16.98 37.77 -35.79
CA THR A 989 -18.44 37.98 -35.92
C THR A 989 -19.25 37.41 -34.75
N GLY A 990 -18.63 36.61 -33.88
CA GLY A 990 -19.26 35.93 -32.76
C GLY A 990 -19.61 36.81 -31.56
N THR A 991 -20.28 36.21 -30.58
CA THR A 991 -20.83 36.87 -29.37
C THR A 991 -19.76 37.59 -28.53
N TYR A 992 -18.51 37.11 -28.56
CA TYR A 992 -17.38 37.66 -27.79
C TYR A 992 -16.46 38.58 -28.62
N ARG A 993 -16.87 39.05 -29.80
CA ARG A 993 -16.04 39.90 -30.67
C ARG A 993 -15.49 41.17 -30.00
N GLN A 994 -16.19 41.68 -28.98
CA GLN A 994 -15.81 42.90 -28.27
C GLN A 994 -14.78 42.65 -27.17
N LEU A 995 -14.50 41.39 -26.86
CA LEU A 995 -13.55 40.96 -25.85
C LEU A 995 -12.11 40.97 -26.38
N PHE A 996 -11.91 40.59 -27.65
CA PHE A 996 -10.58 40.49 -28.28
C PHE A 996 -10.18 41.77 -29.01
N HIS A 997 -8.90 42.11 -28.97
CA HIS A 997 -8.39 43.22 -29.78
C HIS A 997 -8.26 42.78 -31.26
N PRO A 998 -8.63 43.61 -32.25
CA PRO A 998 -8.57 43.22 -33.67
C PRO A 998 -7.19 42.77 -34.18
N ASP A 999 -6.12 43.21 -33.49
CA ASP A 999 -4.74 42.84 -33.77
C ASP A 999 -4.32 41.46 -33.22
N GLU A 1000 -5.11 40.87 -32.31
CA GLU A 1000 -4.89 39.54 -31.73
C GLU A 1000 -5.42 38.42 -32.62
N LEU A 1001 -6.24 38.77 -33.61
CA LEU A 1001 -6.86 37.85 -34.56
C LEU A 1001 -6.12 37.93 -35.90
N ILE A 1002 -5.25 36.97 -36.19
CA ILE A 1002 -4.38 36.99 -37.36
C ILE A 1002 -4.87 35.94 -38.37
N THR A 1003 -5.13 36.38 -39.58
CA THR A 1003 -5.57 35.54 -40.70
C THR A 1003 -4.56 35.55 -41.84
N GLY A 1004 -4.28 34.39 -42.41
CA GLY A 1004 -3.54 34.28 -43.66
C GLY A 1004 -4.33 34.76 -44.88
N LYS A 1005 -3.60 35.04 -45.96
CA LYS A 1005 -4.19 35.39 -47.27
C LYS A 1005 -4.52 34.15 -48.11
N GLU A 1006 -3.82 33.04 -47.85
CA GLU A 1006 -3.94 31.78 -48.56
C GLU A 1006 -4.04 30.63 -47.55
N ASP A 1007 -4.82 29.60 -47.90
CA ASP A 1007 -4.93 28.38 -47.10
C ASP A 1007 -3.70 27.47 -47.32
N ALA A 1008 -3.18 26.91 -46.23
CA ALA A 1008 -2.15 25.87 -46.28
C ALA A 1008 -2.70 24.49 -46.69
N ALA A 1009 -4.02 24.30 -46.66
CA ALA A 1009 -4.73 23.03 -46.70
C ALA A 1009 -4.17 22.07 -45.63
N ASN A 1010 -4.56 20.79 -45.63
CA ASN A 1010 -3.99 19.79 -44.71
C ASN A 1010 -2.52 19.41 -45.02
N ASN A 1011 -1.71 20.34 -45.54
CA ASN A 1011 -0.33 20.13 -45.96
C ASN A 1011 0.67 20.84 -45.03
N TYR A 1012 1.42 20.02 -44.27
CA TYR A 1012 2.46 20.46 -43.34
C TYR A 1012 3.51 21.37 -44.02
N ALA A 1013 3.98 21.02 -45.21
CA ALA A 1013 5.06 21.75 -45.88
C ALA A 1013 4.63 23.16 -46.30
N ARG A 1014 3.35 23.36 -46.66
CA ARG A 1014 2.83 24.71 -46.94
C ARG A 1014 2.73 25.54 -45.67
N GLY A 1015 2.30 24.94 -44.56
CA GLY A 1015 2.27 25.59 -43.26
C GLY A 1015 3.66 25.99 -42.75
N HIS A 1016 4.67 25.13 -42.93
CA HIS A 1016 5.99 25.35 -42.36
C HIS A 1016 6.97 26.14 -43.26
N TYR A 1017 6.97 25.90 -44.57
CA TYR A 1017 8.03 26.44 -45.45
C TYR A 1017 7.59 27.57 -46.37
N THR A 1018 6.29 27.70 -46.66
CA THR A 1018 5.78 28.71 -47.60
C THR A 1018 4.81 29.69 -46.96
N VAL A 1019 3.54 29.34 -46.82
CA VAL A 1019 2.46 30.24 -46.40
C VAL A 1019 2.66 30.72 -44.97
N GLY A 1020 2.95 29.80 -44.04
CA GLY A 1020 3.16 30.17 -42.65
C GLY A 1020 4.43 31.00 -42.43
N LYS A 1021 5.45 30.84 -43.28
CA LYS A 1021 6.68 31.65 -43.22
C LYS A 1021 6.43 33.13 -43.54
N GLU A 1022 5.40 33.46 -44.33
CA GLU A 1022 5.05 34.85 -44.62
C GLU A 1022 4.36 35.56 -43.45
N ILE A 1023 3.77 34.80 -42.52
CA ILE A 1023 2.93 35.31 -41.43
C ILE A 1023 3.61 35.17 -40.06
N VAL A 1024 4.57 34.25 -39.91
CA VAL A 1024 5.23 33.97 -38.62
C VAL A 1024 5.85 35.21 -37.99
N ASP A 1025 6.51 36.07 -38.76
CA ASP A 1025 7.14 37.29 -38.25
C ASP A 1025 6.08 38.27 -37.69
N LEU A 1026 4.91 38.35 -38.34
CA LEU A 1026 3.79 39.17 -37.85
C LEU A 1026 3.24 38.63 -36.54
N VAL A 1027 3.12 37.31 -36.39
CA VAL A 1027 2.64 36.66 -35.16
C VAL A 1027 3.63 36.89 -34.02
N LEU A 1028 4.93 36.72 -34.27
CA LEU A 1028 5.99 36.96 -33.29
C LEU A 1028 6.02 38.42 -32.81
N ASP A 1029 5.85 39.39 -33.71
CA ASP A 1029 5.77 40.81 -33.34
C ASP A 1029 4.57 41.12 -32.44
N ARG A 1030 3.45 40.40 -32.59
CA ARG A 1030 2.30 40.52 -31.68
C ARG A 1030 2.55 39.83 -30.34
N ALA A 1031 3.17 38.64 -30.37
CA ALA A 1031 3.56 37.92 -29.16
C ALA A 1031 4.52 38.76 -28.31
N ARG A 1032 5.51 39.41 -28.93
CA ARG A 1032 6.45 40.33 -28.25
C ARG A 1032 5.73 41.50 -27.57
N LYS A 1033 4.79 42.14 -28.26
CA LYS A 1033 4.02 43.26 -27.67
C LYS A 1033 3.19 42.85 -26.46
N LEU A 1034 2.64 41.64 -26.45
CA LEU A 1034 1.91 41.12 -25.30
C LEU A 1034 2.86 40.70 -24.18
N ALA A 1035 4.01 40.11 -24.51
CA ALA A 1035 5.07 39.76 -23.58
C ALA A 1035 5.66 40.99 -22.87
N ASP A 1036 5.87 42.10 -23.59
CA ASP A 1036 6.34 43.38 -23.02
C ASP A 1036 5.35 43.99 -22.02
N GLN A 1037 4.07 43.62 -22.11
CA GLN A 1037 3.03 44.03 -21.17
C GLN A 1037 2.94 43.11 -19.94
N CYS A 1038 3.78 42.09 -19.83
CA CYS A 1038 3.85 41.18 -18.68
C CYS A 1038 4.97 41.63 -17.73
N THR A 1039 4.69 41.68 -16.43
CA THR A 1039 5.69 42.01 -15.39
C THR A 1039 6.64 40.85 -15.08
N GLY A 1040 6.26 39.62 -15.45
CA GLY A 1040 7.09 38.41 -15.36
C GLY A 1040 6.52 37.29 -16.24
N LEU A 1041 6.97 37.23 -17.51
CA LEU A 1041 6.55 36.20 -18.45
C LEU A 1041 7.10 34.82 -18.01
N GLN A 1042 6.22 33.88 -17.68
CA GLN A 1042 6.59 32.50 -17.31
C GLN A 1042 6.77 31.59 -18.54
N GLY A 1043 6.02 31.83 -19.62
CA GLY A 1043 6.04 31.01 -20.83
C GLY A 1043 4.81 31.24 -21.70
N PHE A 1044 4.69 30.48 -22.79
CA PHE A 1044 3.57 30.57 -23.75
C PHE A 1044 2.74 29.27 -23.73
N PHE A 1045 1.42 29.39 -23.60
CA PHE A 1045 0.50 28.28 -23.88
C PHE A 1045 0.15 28.26 -25.36
N VAL A 1046 0.46 27.17 -26.05
CA VAL A 1046 0.18 27.01 -27.47
C VAL A 1046 -0.77 25.83 -27.66
N PHE A 1047 -1.98 26.13 -28.12
CA PHE A 1047 -2.99 25.14 -28.45
C PHE A 1047 -3.00 24.93 -29.96
N HIS A 1048 -2.77 23.69 -30.40
CA HIS A 1048 -2.71 23.34 -31.81
C HIS A 1048 -3.22 21.92 -32.06
N SER A 1049 -3.63 21.63 -33.29
CA SER A 1049 -3.96 20.27 -33.72
C SER A 1049 -2.73 19.55 -34.28
N PHE A 1050 -2.57 18.27 -33.94
CA PHE A 1050 -1.52 17.41 -34.51
C PHE A 1050 -1.71 17.12 -36.01
N GLY A 1051 -2.87 17.45 -36.59
CA GLY A 1051 -3.15 17.40 -38.02
C GLY A 1051 -3.39 18.78 -38.62
N GLY A 1052 -3.31 18.88 -39.96
CA GLY A 1052 -3.59 20.11 -40.72
C GLY A 1052 -2.36 21.00 -40.98
N GLY A 1053 -2.39 21.81 -42.03
CA GLY A 1053 -1.25 22.67 -42.42
C GLY A 1053 -0.98 23.81 -41.44
N THR A 1054 -2.02 24.51 -40.97
CA THR A 1054 -1.91 25.50 -39.89
C THR A 1054 -1.53 24.82 -38.56
N GLY A 1055 -2.30 23.82 -38.14
CA GLY A 1055 -2.14 23.18 -36.84
C GLY A 1055 -0.76 22.57 -36.63
N SER A 1056 -0.33 21.67 -37.52
CA SER A 1056 0.96 20.97 -37.37
C SER A 1056 2.13 21.72 -38.00
N GLY A 1057 1.96 22.26 -39.22
CA GLY A 1057 3.03 22.87 -40.00
C GLY A 1057 3.45 24.24 -39.48
N PHE A 1058 2.49 25.16 -39.36
CA PHE A 1058 2.79 26.52 -38.89
C PHE A 1058 3.16 26.56 -37.41
N THR A 1059 2.51 25.77 -36.54
CA THR A 1059 2.87 25.72 -35.12
C THR A 1059 4.30 25.22 -34.91
N SER A 1060 4.75 24.21 -35.67
CA SER A 1060 6.14 23.74 -35.58
C SER A 1060 7.14 24.84 -35.92
N LEU A 1061 6.87 25.62 -36.97
CA LEU A 1061 7.66 26.79 -37.34
C LEU A 1061 7.62 27.89 -36.25
N LEU A 1062 6.44 28.14 -35.67
CA LEU A 1062 6.27 29.15 -34.62
C LEU A 1062 7.03 28.77 -33.34
N MET A 1063 6.97 27.51 -32.94
CA MET A 1063 7.69 26.98 -31.77
C MET A 1063 9.21 27.09 -31.94
N GLU A 1064 9.73 26.73 -33.12
CA GLU A 1064 11.16 26.90 -33.44
C GLU A 1064 11.60 28.37 -33.30
N ARG A 1065 10.75 29.32 -33.69
CA ARG A 1065 11.06 30.74 -33.58
C ARG A 1065 10.90 31.29 -32.16
N LEU A 1066 9.88 30.85 -31.44
CA LEU A 1066 9.67 31.25 -30.05
C LEU A 1066 10.81 30.73 -29.15
N SER A 1067 11.32 29.51 -29.36
CA SER A 1067 12.49 29.01 -28.63
C SER A 1067 13.74 29.83 -28.91
N VAL A 1068 13.93 30.31 -30.14
CA VAL A 1068 15.08 31.17 -30.48
C VAL A 1068 14.99 32.53 -29.79
N ASP A 1069 13.79 33.11 -29.69
CA ASP A 1069 13.58 34.44 -29.13
C ASP A 1069 13.54 34.46 -27.59
N TYR A 1070 13.05 33.39 -26.95
CA TYR A 1070 12.76 33.35 -25.51
C TYR A 1070 13.50 32.27 -24.70
N GLY A 1071 14.29 31.40 -25.35
CA GLY A 1071 15.15 30.39 -24.69
C GLY A 1071 14.59 28.98 -24.74
#